data_AF-A0A9D1E8L7-F1
#
_entry.id   AF-A0A9D1E8L7-F1
#
_cell.length_a   1.000
_cell.length_b   1.000
_cell.length_c   1.000
_cell.angle_alpha   90.00
_cell.angle_beta   90.00
_cell.angle_gamma   90.00
#
_symmetry.space_group_name_H-M   'P 1'
#
loop_
_entity.id
_entity.type
_entity.pdbx_description
1 polymer ?
#
loop_
_entity_poly.entity_id
_entity_poly.type
_entity_poly.pdbx_seq_one_letter_code
_entity_poly.pdbx_strand_id
1 'polypeptide(L)'
;MDRERYRRQAEELVAKMTVEEAASQLLHHAPAIERLGVPEYNWWNEALHGVGRAGIATVFPQAIGMAAAFDPDFLKREAEIIAEEARAKYNAAQEAGDRDIYKGLTYWSPNINIFRDPRWGRGHETYGEDPTLTGKLGNAFIEGLQGDGEYLKIAACAKHFAVHSGPEALRHEFNAVVSEKDLWETYLPAFETAVKDADVESVMGAYNRTNGEPCCGSKRLLVDILRGEWGFQGHVVSDCWAVRDFHETHKYTARPEESASLAVRMGCDLNCGCTYERLLTGLEKGLITEEEIRRSAVRLFTTRYALGMFDEDCPYNEIPYRVVAQPENKKAALTAAEESMVLLKNDGILPLKEESLESIGVIGPNAYSQAALYGNYHGDSDEYITNLDGIRRAVGDKIRIFYSQGCHLYIAADDPLCRPGRLLGEAEAVVKNSDVVILCVGLDERMEGEQGDEGNAFASGDKENLLLPETQQILIERVIALGKPVVLVINSGSALDLSAYEHKVSAIIQAWYSGERGGEALANILFGKTNPSGKLPVTFYYNGQPMPEFTEYHMANRTYRFVEAAPWYPFGYGLTYSRFHYENFSAAAVEGGIDVRVEVENGSSRGGDEIVEFYVRYEGDAFEKPHHKLVGFKRGNVPGHEIAEFHYHIPEKALMSVMENGKSVLLDGAYTLFAGGCQPDERSVELTGEAPLAIAFTVADGKIQIGKEAECAPYVYPDQGDYAAHITKRKKFSLDTPFSMLYDNPVSRAVLMETMPMIFSEQNPYADMMKGMNMSIRDMMSRAPGMFPQELMGELERRLEELD
;
A
#
# COMPACT_ATOMS: atom_id res chain seq x y z
N MET A 1 12.98 -0.69 -28.66
CA MET A 1 14.23 -1.43 -28.35
C MET A 1 14.43 -2.68 -29.25
N ASP A 2 15.60 -2.88 -29.88
CA ASP A 2 15.96 -4.09 -30.65
C ASP A 2 16.65 -5.13 -29.75
N ARG A 3 15.86 -5.90 -28.98
CA ARG A 3 16.38 -6.86 -27.99
C ARG A 3 17.25 -7.95 -28.61
N GLU A 4 16.95 -8.38 -29.83
CA GLU A 4 17.69 -9.46 -30.48
C GLU A 4 19.10 -9.02 -30.90
N ARG A 5 19.26 -7.77 -31.36
CA ARG A 5 20.59 -7.17 -31.55
C ARG A 5 21.38 -7.17 -30.24
N TYR A 6 20.80 -6.68 -29.15
CA TYR A 6 21.48 -6.61 -27.86
C TYR A 6 21.84 -7.99 -27.30
N ARG A 7 20.97 -8.99 -27.51
CA ARG A 7 21.24 -10.38 -27.15
C ARG A 7 22.44 -10.94 -27.91
N ARG A 8 22.51 -10.73 -29.23
CA ARG A 8 23.67 -11.16 -30.04
C ARG A 8 24.97 -10.50 -29.55
N GLN A 9 24.95 -9.21 -29.24
CA GLN A 9 26.11 -8.50 -28.69
C GLN A 9 26.51 -9.05 -27.30
N ALA A 10 25.53 -9.39 -26.47
CA ALA A 10 25.76 -10.04 -25.17
C ALA A 10 26.39 -11.44 -25.33
N GLU A 11 25.89 -12.27 -26.26
CA GLU A 11 26.45 -13.58 -26.58
C GLU A 11 27.90 -13.48 -27.05
N GLU A 12 28.21 -12.55 -27.96
CA GLU A 12 29.57 -12.32 -28.46
C GLU A 12 30.55 -11.88 -27.36
N LEU A 13 30.09 -11.08 -26.40
CA LEU A 13 30.89 -10.64 -25.25
C LEU A 13 31.09 -11.78 -24.25
N VAL A 14 30.01 -12.45 -23.84
CA VAL A 14 30.04 -13.53 -22.85
C VAL A 14 30.84 -14.72 -23.36
N ALA A 15 30.81 -15.03 -24.66
CA ALA A 15 31.63 -16.07 -25.26
C ALA A 15 33.15 -15.84 -25.10
N LYS A 16 33.58 -14.58 -24.88
CA LYS A 16 34.98 -14.22 -24.63
C LYS A 16 35.37 -14.30 -23.16
N MET A 17 34.41 -14.42 -22.23
CA MET A 17 34.64 -14.52 -20.78
C MET A 17 35.10 -15.93 -20.40
N THR A 18 35.94 -16.04 -19.37
CA THR A 18 36.10 -17.32 -18.66
C THR A 18 34.82 -17.65 -17.89
N VAL A 19 34.68 -18.89 -17.42
CA VAL A 19 33.50 -19.24 -16.60
C VAL A 19 33.49 -18.50 -15.27
N GLU A 20 34.66 -18.22 -14.69
CA GLU A 20 34.83 -17.45 -13.46
C GLU A 20 34.42 -15.99 -13.65
N GLU A 21 34.83 -15.36 -14.75
CA GLU A 21 34.39 -14.02 -15.10
C GLU A 21 32.89 -13.99 -15.34
N ALA A 22 32.34 -14.93 -16.11
CA ALA A 22 30.90 -15.02 -16.32
C ALA A 22 30.16 -15.17 -14.99
N ALA A 23 30.61 -16.06 -14.09
CA ALA A 23 30.05 -16.28 -12.77
C ALA A 23 30.10 -15.03 -11.87
N SER A 24 31.18 -14.25 -11.95
CA SER A 24 31.33 -13.01 -11.16
C SER A 24 30.31 -11.93 -11.53
N GLN A 25 29.75 -11.97 -12.75
CA GLN A 25 28.80 -10.97 -13.23
C GLN A 25 27.35 -11.23 -12.78
N LEU A 26 27.06 -12.36 -12.11
CA LEU A 26 25.72 -12.69 -11.60
C LEU A 26 25.49 -12.18 -10.16
N LEU A 27 26.39 -11.36 -9.62
CA LEU A 27 26.22 -10.69 -8.33
C LEU A 27 25.84 -9.23 -8.55
N HIS A 28 25.04 -8.67 -7.64
CA HIS A 28 24.67 -7.24 -7.70
C HIS A 28 25.87 -6.29 -7.70
N HIS A 29 27.02 -6.68 -7.13
CA HIS A 29 28.30 -5.97 -7.26
C HIS A 29 29.17 -6.66 -8.34
N ALA A 30 28.88 -6.40 -9.60
CA ALA A 30 29.60 -7.04 -10.70
C ALA A 30 30.98 -6.38 -10.88
N PRO A 31 32.10 -7.12 -10.74
CA PRO A 31 33.43 -6.54 -10.87
C PRO A 31 33.76 -6.16 -12.31
N ALA A 32 34.78 -5.30 -12.49
CA ALA A 32 35.31 -5.00 -13.81
C ALA A 32 35.99 -6.23 -14.45
N ILE A 33 35.91 -6.33 -15.77
CA ILE A 33 36.71 -7.28 -16.57
C ILE A 33 37.60 -6.46 -17.50
N GLU A 34 38.74 -6.02 -16.97
CA GLU A 34 39.65 -5.08 -17.65
C GLU A 34 40.06 -5.54 -19.04
N ARG A 35 40.39 -6.83 -19.21
CA ARG A 35 40.83 -7.39 -20.49
C ARG A 35 39.76 -7.31 -21.60
N LEU A 36 38.49 -7.18 -21.21
CA LEU A 36 37.34 -7.07 -22.11
C LEU A 36 36.76 -5.66 -22.15
N GLY A 37 37.34 -4.71 -21.41
CA GLY A 37 36.83 -3.33 -21.32
C GLY A 37 35.46 -3.23 -20.66
N VAL A 38 35.07 -4.21 -19.82
CA VAL A 38 33.80 -4.17 -19.09
C VAL A 38 34.04 -3.46 -17.75
N PRO A 39 33.44 -2.29 -17.50
CA PRO A 39 33.56 -1.63 -16.21
C PRO A 39 32.77 -2.39 -15.15
N GLU A 40 33.19 -2.22 -13.89
CA GLU A 40 32.39 -2.65 -12.74
C GLU A 40 31.00 -2.01 -12.79
N TYR A 41 30.02 -2.69 -12.22
CA TYR A 41 28.64 -2.24 -12.24
C TYR A 41 27.89 -2.73 -11.00
N ASN A 42 27.26 -1.80 -10.30
CA ASN A 42 26.32 -2.15 -9.24
C ASN A 42 24.88 -2.12 -9.74
N TRP A 43 24.20 -3.26 -9.63
CA TRP A 43 22.83 -3.46 -10.09
C TRP A 43 21.79 -2.86 -9.15
N TRP A 44 22.15 -2.60 -7.89
CA TRP A 44 21.21 -2.23 -6.84
C TRP A 44 20.96 -0.72 -6.82
N ASN A 45 19.79 -0.33 -7.34
CA ASN A 45 19.26 1.04 -7.27
C ASN A 45 17.77 0.98 -6.93
N GLU A 46 17.22 2.06 -6.35
CA GLU A 46 15.82 2.13 -5.92
C GLU A 46 15.17 3.39 -6.51
N ALA A 47 13.90 3.30 -6.92
CA ALA A 47 13.19 4.37 -7.60
C ALA A 47 11.70 4.43 -7.23
N LEU A 48 11.33 4.03 -6.01
CA LEU A 48 9.93 3.76 -5.67
C LEU A 48 9.01 4.97 -5.86
N HIS A 49 9.49 6.18 -5.51
CA HIS A 49 8.78 7.45 -5.68
C HIS A 49 9.75 8.65 -5.80
N GLY A 50 10.86 8.43 -6.48
CA GLY A 50 12.03 9.31 -6.53
C GLY A 50 13.30 8.48 -6.63
N VAL A 51 14.42 9.02 -7.10
CA VAL A 51 15.70 8.28 -7.12
C VAL A 51 16.18 8.05 -5.68
N GLY A 52 16.04 6.81 -5.20
CA GLY A 52 16.28 6.43 -3.82
C GLY A 52 17.75 6.28 -3.47
N ARG A 53 18.12 6.66 -2.24
CA ARG A 53 19.46 6.45 -1.64
C ARG A 53 20.64 6.99 -2.46
N ALA A 54 20.39 7.93 -3.37
CA ALA A 54 21.38 8.51 -4.27
C ALA A 54 21.50 10.04 -4.10
N GLY A 55 21.29 10.54 -2.88
CA GLY A 55 21.32 11.97 -2.54
C GLY A 55 20.09 12.74 -3.05
N ILE A 56 20.28 14.02 -3.40
CA ILE A 56 19.19 14.93 -3.78
C ILE A 56 18.42 14.45 -5.01
N ALA A 57 17.11 14.28 -4.93
CA ALA A 57 16.20 13.93 -6.01
C ALA A 57 14.84 14.61 -5.77
N THR A 58 13.99 14.68 -6.80
CA THR A 58 12.58 14.97 -6.56
C THR A 58 11.93 13.81 -5.82
N VAL A 59 11.27 14.11 -4.70
CA VAL A 59 10.55 13.11 -3.87
C VAL A 59 9.05 13.29 -4.01
N PHE A 60 8.42 12.38 -4.74
CA PHE A 60 6.96 12.30 -4.95
C PHE A 60 6.27 11.70 -3.72
N PRO A 61 4.93 11.76 -3.63
CA PRO A 61 4.18 10.97 -2.66
C PRO A 61 4.55 9.49 -2.75
N GLN A 62 4.46 8.78 -1.63
CA GLN A 62 4.69 7.33 -1.61
C GLN A 62 3.68 6.61 -2.52
N ALA A 63 4.01 5.41 -3.00
CA ALA A 63 3.23 4.66 -4.00
C ALA A 63 1.72 4.58 -3.68
N ILE A 64 1.35 4.34 -2.43
CA ILE A 64 -0.06 4.30 -2.02
C ILE A 64 -0.77 5.66 -2.16
N GLY A 65 -0.05 6.76 -1.93
CA GLY A 65 -0.56 8.10 -2.17
C GLY A 65 -0.75 8.34 -3.67
N MET A 66 0.24 8.01 -4.49
CA MET A 66 0.11 8.13 -5.96
C MET A 66 -1.03 7.26 -6.51
N ALA A 67 -1.29 6.09 -5.90
CA ALA A 67 -2.43 5.25 -6.26
C ALA A 67 -3.78 5.91 -6.02
N ALA A 68 -3.88 6.75 -4.99
CA ALA A 68 -5.11 7.48 -4.68
C ALA A 68 -5.53 8.49 -5.77
N ALA A 69 -4.64 8.82 -6.71
CA ALA A 69 -4.95 9.69 -7.85
C ALA A 69 -5.70 8.97 -8.98
N PHE A 70 -5.68 7.62 -9.03
CA PHE A 70 -6.29 6.79 -10.09
C PHE A 70 -6.00 7.32 -11.51
N ASP A 71 -4.74 7.68 -11.76
CA ASP A 71 -4.32 8.29 -13.02
C ASP A 71 -3.01 7.66 -13.53
N PRO A 72 -3.08 6.75 -14.52
CA PRO A 72 -1.89 6.11 -15.08
C PRO A 72 -1.04 7.09 -15.90
N ASP A 73 -1.65 8.08 -16.56
CA ASP A 73 -0.91 9.05 -17.37
C ASP A 73 -0.06 9.95 -16.46
N PHE A 74 -0.64 10.35 -15.34
CA PHE A 74 0.05 11.06 -14.26
C PHE A 74 1.22 10.23 -13.69
N LEU A 75 1.01 8.97 -13.32
CA LEU A 75 2.06 8.14 -12.73
C LEU A 75 3.20 7.83 -13.73
N LYS A 76 2.88 7.67 -15.01
CA LYS A 76 3.88 7.55 -16.09
C LYS A 76 4.75 8.79 -16.16
N ARG A 77 4.17 9.98 -16.04
CA ARG A 77 4.91 11.24 -16.09
C ARG A 77 5.89 11.39 -14.93
N GLU A 78 5.53 10.95 -13.73
CA GLU A 78 6.43 10.93 -12.58
C GLU A 78 7.60 9.96 -12.81
N ALA A 79 7.31 8.75 -13.30
CA ALA A 79 8.35 7.77 -13.64
C ALA A 79 9.33 8.30 -14.72
N GLU A 80 8.84 9.04 -15.71
CA GLU A 80 9.70 9.68 -16.72
C GLU A 80 10.68 10.68 -16.10
N ILE A 81 10.23 11.46 -15.11
CA ILE A 81 11.06 12.41 -14.35
C ILE A 81 12.11 11.64 -13.55
N ILE A 82 11.69 10.61 -12.80
CA ILE A 82 12.59 9.76 -12.01
C ILE A 82 13.68 9.16 -12.91
N ALA A 83 13.32 8.65 -14.09
CA ALA A 83 14.27 8.09 -15.05
C ALA A 83 15.23 9.13 -15.65
N GLU A 84 14.80 10.38 -15.81
CA GLU A 84 15.67 11.48 -16.26
C GLU A 84 16.70 11.85 -15.19
N GLU A 85 16.27 11.98 -13.93
CA GLU A 85 17.16 12.23 -12.80
C GLU A 85 18.14 11.08 -12.58
N ALA A 86 17.66 9.84 -12.71
CA ALA A 86 18.47 8.63 -12.64
C ALA A 86 19.61 8.64 -13.67
N ARG A 87 19.29 8.96 -14.94
CA ARG A 87 20.30 9.13 -16.00
C ARG A 87 21.29 10.23 -15.70
N ALA A 88 20.81 11.39 -15.26
CA ALA A 88 21.67 12.53 -14.93
C ALA A 88 22.66 12.20 -13.80
N LYS A 89 22.19 11.49 -12.77
CA LYS A 89 23.00 11.01 -11.64
C LYS A 89 23.99 9.94 -12.08
N TYR A 90 23.56 8.98 -12.88
CA TYR A 90 24.43 7.96 -13.45
C TYR A 90 25.59 8.60 -14.23
N ASN A 91 25.28 9.50 -15.19
CA ASN A 91 26.29 10.16 -16.02
C ASN A 91 27.32 10.91 -15.17
N ALA A 92 26.86 11.69 -14.19
CA ALA A 92 27.75 12.42 -13.27
C ALA A 92 28.63 11.48 -12.44
N ALA A 93 28.09 10.36 -11.95
CA ALA A 93 28.86 9.35 -11.21
C ALA A 93 29.91 8.69 -12.11
N GLN A 94 29.55 8.31 -13.34
CA GLN A 94 30.47 7.72 -14.31
C GLN A 94 31.62 8.66 -14.67
N GLU A 95 31.35 9.96 -14.86
CA GLU A 95 32.37 10.99 -15.11
C GLU A 95 33.34 11.13 -13.93
N ALA A 96 32.83 11.05 -12.70
CA ALA A 96 33.64 11.05 -11.49
C ALA A 96 34.39 9.72 -11.23
N GLY A 97 34.10 8.68 -12.01
CA GLY A 97 34.63 7.34 -11.81
C GLY A 97 33.99 6.57 -10.65
N ASP A 98 32.86 7.04 -10.12
CA ASP A 98 32.09 6.40 -9.06
C ASP A 98 31.07 5.41 -9.65
N ARG A 99 31.18 4.14 -9.27
CA ARG A 99 30.38 3.01 -9.77
C ARG A 99 29.82 2.16 -8.64
N ASP A 100 29.81 2.71 -7.43
CA ASP A 100 29.34 2.00 -6.24
C ASP A 100 27.81 1.76 -6.28
N ILE A 101 27.28 1.17 -5.21
CA ILE A 101 25.85 0.99 -5.00
C ILE A 101 25.06 2.30 -5.19
N TYR A 102 23.84 2.21 -5.73
CA TYR A 102 22.97 3.34 -6.04
C TYR A 102 23.49 4.28 -7.16
N LYS A 103 24.48 3.85 -7.95
CA LYS A 103 25.07 4.57 -9.11
C LYS A 103 24.90 3.84 -10.45
N GLY A 104 23.94 2.93 -10.55
CA GLY A 104 23.63 2.15 -11.74
C GLY A 104 22.39 2.66 -12.51
N LEU A 105 21.89 1.83 -13.44
CA LEU A 105 20.75 2.12 -14.31
C LEU A 105 19.64 1.07 -14.21
N THR A 106 19.73 0.17 -13.24
CA THR A 106 18.76 -0.90 -12.97
C THR A 106 18.10 -0.62 -11.63
N TYR A 107 16.80 -0.37 -11.66
CA TYR A 107 16.05 0.12 -10.51
C TYR A 107 15.04 -0.93 -10.06
N TRP A 108 15.09 -1.30 -8.78
CA TRP A 108 14.24 -2.31 -8.18
C TRP A 108 12.87 -1.74 -7.80
N SER A 109 12.16 -1.24 -8.81
CA SER A 109 10.84 -0.63 -8.69
C SER A 109 10.06 -0.83 -10.00
N PRO A 110 8.72 -0.93 -9.98
CA PRO A 110 7.81 -0.71 -8.83
C PRO A 110 7.55 -1.95 -7.96
N ASN A 111 7.05 -1.72 -6.74
CA ASN A 111 6.42 -2.75 -5.92
C ASN A 111 4.94 -2.88 -6.30
N ILE A 112 4.57 -3.99 -6.93
CA ILE A 112 3.22 -4.28 -7.45
C ILE A 112 2.56 -5.45 -6.72
N ASN A 113 2.99 -5.70 -5.48
CA ASN A 113 2.27 -6.61 -4.59
C ASN A 113 0.92 -6.02 -4.17
N ILE A 114 0.01 -6.87 -3.70
CA ILE A 114 -1.32 -6.46 -3.23
C ILE A 114 -1.27 -6.12 -1.75
N PHE A 115 -1.78 -4.95 -1.35
CA PHE A 115 -1.96 -4.55 0.06
C PHE A 115 -3.12 -5.31 0.70
N ARG A 116 -2.95 -6.61 0.84
CA ARG A 116 -4.00 -7.56 1.21
C ARG A 116 -4.46 -7.45 2.67
N ASP A 117 -3.54 -7.13 3.58
CA ASP A 117 -3.81 -7.00 5.00
C ASP A 117 -3.38 -5.60 5.46
N PRO A 118 -4.28 -4.78 6.03
CA PRO A 118 -3.98 -3.39 6.38
C PRO A 118 -2.87 -3.26 7.44
N ARG A 119 -2.53 -4.35 8.15
CA ARG A 119 -1.43 -4.36 9.13
C ARG A 119 -0.06 -4.40 8.48
N TRP A 120 0.06 -4.83 7.23
CA TRP A 120 1.34 -5.01 6.55
C TRP A 120 2.18 -3.73 6.57
N GLY A 121 3.43 -3.84 7.02
CA GLY A 121 4.35 -2.71 7.15
C GLY A 121 4.71 -2.05 5.84
N ARG A 122 4.84 -2.85 4.76
CA ARG A 122 5.25 -2.38 3.42
C ARG A 122 4.09 -2.13 2.48
N GLY A 123 2.85 -2.21 2.95
CA GLY A 123 1.68 -2.02 2.09
C GLY A 123 1.63 -0.63 1.45
N HIS A 124 2.23 0.37 2.09
CA HIS A 124 2.33 1.72 1.54
C HIS A 124 3.26 1.83 0.33
N GLU A 125 4.16 0.86 0.12
CA GLU A 125 5.01 0.77 -1.07
C GLU A 125 4.23 0.29 -2.31
N THR A 126 2.97 -0.11 -2.14
CA THR A 126 2.14 -0.68 -3.22
C THR A 126 1.13 0.31 -3.77
N TYR A 127 0.47 -0.06 -4.87
CA TYR A 127 -0.63 0.69 -5.43
C TYR A 127 -2.02 0.28 -4.87
N GLY A 128 -2.04 -0.35 -3.70
CA GLY A 128 -3.26 -0.67 -2.96
C GLY A 128 -3.68 -2.14 -3.01
N GLU A 129 -4.96 -2.38 -2.76
CA GLU A 129 -5.49 -3.74 -2.55
C GLU A 129 -6.11 -4.37 -3.81
N ASP A 130 -6.21 -3.62 -4.91
CA ASP A 130 -6.87 -4.05 -6.13
C ASP A 130 -5.87 -4.46 -7.25
N PRO A 131 -6.00 -5.66 -7.83
CA PRO A 131 -5.14 -6.10 -8.93
C PRO A 131 -5.26 -5.29 -10.22
N THR A 132 -6.44 -4.75 -10.56
CA THR A 132 -6.66 -3.95 -11.77
C THR A 132 -6.01 -2.58 -11.63
N LEU A 133 -6.20 -1.91 -10.49
CA LEU A 133 -5.55 -0.65 -10.16
C LEU A 133 -4.03 -0.81 -10.16
N THR A 134 -3.54 -1.81 -9.42
CA THR A 134 -2.10 -2.10 -9.31
C THR A 134 -1.46 -2.41 -10.66
N GLY A 135 -2.11 -3.23 -11.49
CA GLY A 135 -1.60 -3.55 -12.83
C GLY A 135 -1.54 -2.32 -13.74
N LYS A 136 -2.59 -1.50 -13.77
CA LYS A 136 -2.62 -0.28 -14.62
C LYS A 136 -1.59 0.75 -14.21
N LEU A 137 -1.48 1.02 -12.91
CA LEU A 137 -0.53 1.98 -12.37
C LEU A 137 0.91 1.46 -12.47
N GLY A 138 1.15 0.20 -12.10
CA GLY A 138 2.45 -0.44 -12.22
C GLY A 138 2.96 -0.46 -13.65
N ASN A 139 2.11 -0.79 -14.64
CA ASN A 139 2.49 -0.74 -16.05
C ASN A 139 2.88 0.67 -16.50
N ALA A 140 2.09 1.68 -16.16
CA ALA A 140 2.38 3.07 -16.48
C ALA A 140 3.72 3.54 -15.89
N PHE A 141 4.01 3.14 -14.64
CA PHE A 141 5.28 3.42 -13.99
C PHE A 141 6.46 2.73 -14.70
N ILE A 142 6.32 1.44 -15.03
CA ILE A 142 7.32 0.67 -15.79
C ILE A 142 7.61 1.34 -17.14
N GLU A 143 6.58 1.70 -17.89
CA GLU A 143 6.73 2.38 -19.19
C GLU A 143 7.45 3.72 -19.05
N GLY A 144 7.11 4.52 -18.04
CA GLY A 144 7.78 5.81 -17.81
C GLY A 144 9.25 5.67 -17.42
N LEU A 145 9.59 4.64 -16.63
CA LEU A 145 10.98 4.34 -16.29
C LEU A 145 11.78 3.87 -17.53
N GLN A 146 11.20 2.95 -18.31
CA GLN A 146 11.89 2.31 -19.43
C GLN A 146 11.98 3.20 -20.67
N GLY A 147 11.01 4.08 -20.90
CA GLY A 147 10.89 4.85 -22.13
C GLY A 147 10.58 3.97 -23.35
N ASP A 148 10.38 4.61 -24.50
CA ASP A 148 9.93 3.97 -25.75
C ASP A 148 11.01 3.98 -26.87
N GLY A 149 12.23 4.41 -26.54
CA GLY A 149 13.33 4.58 -27.49
C GLY A 149 14.03 3.31 -27.98
N GLU A 150 15.13 3.51 -28.70
CA GLU A 150 16.04 2.42 -29.12
C GLU A 150 16.71 1.74 -27.92
N TYR A 151 17.10 2.54 -26.92
CA TYR A 151 17.65 2.11 -25.64
C TYR A 151 16.59 2.24 -24.54
N LEU A 152 16.72 1.42 -23.50
CA LEU A 152 16.06 1.65 -22.23
C LEU A 152 16.60 2.94 -21.60
N LYS A 153 15.70 3.81 -21.15
CA LYS A 153 16.08 4.99 -20.37
C LYS A 153 16.67 4.54 -19.03
N ILE A 154 15.94 3.73 -18.26
CA ILE A 154 16.47 2.89 -17.18
C ILE A 154 15.73 1.55 -17.18
N ALA A 155 16.25 0.53 -16.50
CA ALA A 155 15.58 -0.78 -16.41
C ALA A 155 14.70 -0.85 -15.16
N ALA A 156 13.39 -1.02 -15.36
CA ALA A 156 12.42 -1.24 -14.29
C ALA A 156 12.44 -2.69 -13.82
N CYS A 157 11.94 -2.94 -12.61
CA CYS A 157 11.89 -4.26 -12.01
C CYS A 157 10.62 -4.44 -11.18
N ALA A 158 9.68 -5.25 -11.68
CA ALA A 158 8.47 -5.59 -10.96
C ALA A 158 8.81 -6.47 -9.74
N LYS A 159 8.42 -6.04 -8.53
CA LYS A 159 8.68 -6.75 -7.27
C LYS A 159 7.45 -6.85 -6.37
N HIS A 160 7.35 -7.85 -5.49
CA HIS A 160 8.21 -9.03 -5.29
C HIS A 160 7.45 -10.29 -5.73
N PHE A 161 8.00 -11.02 -6.69
CA PHE A 161 7.40 -12.15 -7.37
C PHE A 161 7.64 -13.46 -6.60
N ALA A 162 6.64 -14.07 -5.96
CA ALA A 162 5.25 -13.66 -5.90
C ALA A 162 4.66 -13.91 -4.50
N VAL A 163 3.43 -13.42 -4.30
CA VAL A 163 2.64 -13.69 -3.08
C VAL A 163 3.35 -13.15 -1.82
N HIS A 164 4.03 -12.01 -1.95
CA HIS A 164 4.69 -11.30 -0.85
C HIS A 164 3.83 -10.13 -0.38
N SER A 165 3.07 -10.34 0.70
CA SER A 165 2.15 -9.34 1.28
C SER A 165 2.19 -9.39 2.83
N GLY A 166 3.39 -9.54 3.40
CA GLY A 166 3.64 -9.75 4.83
C GLY A 166 3.30 -11.16 5.33
N PRO A 167 3.50 -11.49 6.61
CA PRO A 167 4.11 -10.65 7.63
C PRO A 167 5.62 -10.45 7.38
N GLU A 168 6.09 -9.22 7.57
CA GLU A 168 7.50 -8.84 7.44
C GLU A 168 8.40 -9.63 8.38
N ALA A 169 7.96 -9.89 9.62
CA ALA A 169 8.74 -10.64 10.61
C ALA A 169 9.04 -12.09 10.22
N LEU A 170 8.23 -12.67 9.34
CA LEU A 170 8.39 -14.05 8.89
C LEU A 170 8.97 -14.14 7.48
N ARG A 171 9.17 -13.03 6.76
CA ARG A 171 9.41 -13.03 5.29
C ARG A 171 10.54 -13.96 4.83
N HIS A 172 11.60 -14.11 5.63
CA HIS A 172 12.77 -14.95 5.34
C HIS A 172 12.54 -16.46 5.56
N GLU A 173 11.44 -16.88 6.18
CA GLU A 173 11.13 -18.30 6.44
C GLU A 173 9.68 -18.69 6.07
N PHE A 174 8.87 -17.69 5.75
CA PHE A 174 7.45 -17.85 5.50
C PHE A 174 7.17 -18.68 4.24
N ASN A 175 6.17 -19.55 4.33
CA ASN A 175 5.62 -20.27 3.20
C ASN A 175 4.17 -19.84 3.00
N ALA A 176 3.95 -18.94 2.03
CA ALA A 176 2.64 -18.51 1.62
C ALA A 176 1.92 -19.65 0.90
N VAL A 177 0.83 -20.15 1.49
CA VAL A 177 -0.01 -21.19 0.89
C VAL A 177 -1.26 -20.52 0.32
N VAL A 178 -1.45 -20.64 -0.98
CA VAL A 178 -2.58 -20.05 -1.73
C VAL A 178 -3.20 -21.09 -2.66
N SER A 179 -4.51 -20.97 -2.88
CA SER A 179 -5.21 -21.74 -3.91
C SER A 179 -4.75 -21.29 -5.31
N GLU A 180 -4.92 -22.14 -6.34
CA GLU A 180 -4.69 -21.69 -7.73
C GLU A 180 -5.65 -20.53 -8.07
N LYS A 181 -6.87 -20.55 -7.53
CA LYS A 181 -7.80 -19.44 -7.70
C LYS A 181 -7.24 -18.12 -7.19
N ASP A 182 -6.84 -18.02 -5.93
CA ASP A 182 -6.29 -16.77 -5.36
C ASP A 182 -5.01 -16.33 -6.07
N LEU A 183 -4.16 -17.29 -6.42
CA LEU A 183 -2.92 -17.04 -7.15
C LEU A 183 -3.20 -16.30 -8.46
N TRP A 184 -4.14 -16.79 -9.27
CA TRP A 184 -4.50 -16.22 -10.57
C TRP A 184 -5.50 -15.06 -10.50
N GLU A 185 -6.31 -14.96 -9.44
CA GLU A 185 -7.33 -13.94 -9.27
C GLU A 185 -6.82 -12.65 -8.60
N THR A 186 -5.75 -12.76 -7.80
CA THR A 186 -5.27 -11.67 -6.95
C THR A 186 -3.77 -11.43 -7.05
N TYR A 187 -2.93 -12.45 -6.89
CA TYR A 187 -1.50 -12.22 -6.68
C TYR A 187 -0.66 -12.11 -7.96
N LEU A 188 -1.03 -12.80 -9.03
CA LEU A 188 -0.31 -12.78 -10.31
C LEU A 188 -0.76 -11.73 -11.35
N PRO A 189 -2.02 -11.23 -11.38
CA PRO A 189 -2.49 -10.38 -12.47
C PRO A 189 -1.60 -9.17 -12.78
N ALA A 190 -1.14 -8.42 -11.77
CA ALA A 190 -0.29 -7.25 -11.99
C ALA A 190 1.09 -7.62 -12.57
N PHE A 191 1.66 -8.76 -12.18
CA PHE A 191 2.91 -9.26 -12.78
C PHE A 191 2.70 -9.75 -14.21
N GLU A 192 1.56 -10.38 -14.50
CA GLU A 192 1.23 -10.80 -15.86
C GLU A 192 1.17 -9.60 -16.80
N THR A 193 0.48 -8.52 -16.41
CA THR A 193 0.39 -7.31 -17.24
C THR A 193 1.72 -6.58 -17.33
N ALA A 194 2.53 -6.57 -16.27
CA ALA A 194 3.88 -6.00 -16.31
C ALA A 194 4.76 -6.69 -17.38
N VAL A 195 4.63 -8.02 -17.53
CA VAL A 195 5.38 -8.79 -18.53
C VAL A 195 4.78 -8.66 -19.92
N LYS A 196 3.46 -8.84 -20.06
CA LYS A 196 2.81 -8.96 -21.38
C LYS A 196 2.50 -7.61 -22.02
N ASP A 197 2.18 -6.60 -21.21
CA ASP A 197 1.66 -5.33 -21.69
C ASP A 197 2.72 -4.21 -21.56
N ALA A 198 3.51 -4.21 -20.49
CA ALA A 198 4.55 -3.18 -20.24
C ALA A 198 5.98 -3.60 -20.63
N ASP A 199 6.19 -4.85 -21.06
CA ASP A 199 7.52 -5.44 -21.38
C ASP A 199 8.59 -5.11 -20.33
N VAL A 200 8.27 -5.34 -19.05
CA VAL A 200 9.19 -5.06 -17.93
C VAL A 200 10.54 -5.78 -18.13
N GLU A 201 11.64 -5.07 -17.87
CA GLU A 201 13.00 -5.57 -18.11
C GLU A 201 13.46 -6.56 -17.03
N SER A 202 12.97 -6.40 -15.80
CA SER A 202 13.36 -7.23 -14.67
C SER A 202 12.16 -7.64 -13.82
N VAL A 203 12.29 -8.80 -13.17
CA VAL A 203 11.37 -9.26 -12.13
C VAL A 203 12.20 -9.68 -10.92
N MET A 204 11.82 -9.21 -9.73
CA MET A 204 12.50 -9.59 -8.49
C MET A 204 11.76 -10.74 -7.82
N GLY A 205 12.44 -11.87 -7.58
CA GLY A 205 11.88 -12.99 -6.81
C GLY A 205 11.81 -12.66 -5.31
N ALA A 206 10.70 -12.99 -4.66
CA ALA A 206 10.47 -12.69 -3.24
C ALA A 206 11.27 -13.57 -2.26
N TYR A 207 11.31 -13.15 -0.99
CA TYR A 207 11.92 -13.88 0.13
C TYR A 207 11.22 -15.20 0.46
N ASN A 208 9.89 -15.19 0.47
CA ASN A 208 9.08 -16.30 0.94
C ASN A 208 9.12 -17.50 -0.01
N ARG A 209 8.62 -18.63 0.49
CA ARG A 209 8.13 -19.72 -0.35
C ARG A 209 6.69 -19.45 -0.77
N THR A 210 6.31 -19.92 -1.94
CA THR A 210 4.91 -20.00 -2.38
C THR A 210 4.59 -21.46 -2.65
N ASN A 211 3.54 -21.97 -2.01
CA ASN A 211 3.08 -23.35 -2.16
C ASN A 211 4.21 -24.40 -2.03
N GLY A 212 5.18 -24.12 -1.14
CA GLY A 212 6.30 -25.02 -0.86
C GLY A 212 7.55 -24.83 -1.75
N GLU A 213 7.61 -23.88 -2.67
CA GLU A 213 8.85 -23.59 -3.42
C GLU A 213 9.38 -22.19 -3.09
N PRO A 214 10.71 -22.00 -2.84
CA PRO A 214 11.28 -20.66 -2.69
C PRO A 214 11.06 -19.86 -3.97
N CYS A 215 10.59 -18.62 -3.87
CA CYS A 215 10.21 -17.86 -5.08
C CYS A 215 11.37 -17.70 -6.06
N CYS A 216 12.57 -17.38 -5.57
CA CYS A 216 13.79 -17.26 -6.38
C CYS A 216 14.32 -18.59 -6.95
N GLY A 217 13.73 -19.73 -6.59
CA GLY A 217 14.15 -21.07 -6.97
C GLY A 217 12.97 -21.95 -7.39
N SER A 218 11.83 -21.34 -7.75
CA SER A 218 10.60 -22.05 -8.06
C SER A 218 10.53 -22.37 -9.55
N LYS A 219 10.28 -23.66 -9.85
CA LYS A 219 10.00 -24.09 -11.23
C LYS A 219 8.63 -23.55 -11.66
N ARG A 220 7.62 -23.64 -10.80
CA ARG A 220 6.26 -23.19 -11.12
C ARG A 220 6.24 -21.71 -11.47
N LEU A 221 6.84 -20.86 -10.64
CA LEU A 221 6.80 -19.41 -10.82
C LEU A 221 7.73 -18.94 -11.95
N LEU A 222 9.03 -19.27 -11.90
CA LEU A 222 10.01 -18.68 -12.82
C LEU A 222 10.05 -19.36 -14.19
N VAL A 223 9.90 -20.69 -14.23
CA VAL A 223 10.02 -21.47 -15.47
C VAL A 223 8.66 -21.60 -16.15
N ASP A 224 7.68 -22.18 -15.45
CA ASP A 224 6.40 -22.54 -16.06
C ASP A 224 5.56 -21.28 -16.34
N ILE A 225 5.39 -20.40 -15.36
CA ILE A 225 4.55 -19.20 -15.50
C ILE A 225 5.31 -18.05 -16.18
N LEU A 226 6.35 -17.52 -15.54
CA LEU A 226 7.00 -16.26 -15.96
C LEU A 226 7.60 -16.38 -17.38
N ARG A 227 8.43 -17.41 -17.61
CA ARG A 227 9.07 -17.61 -18.93
C ARG A 227 8.24 -18.45 -19.88
N GLY A 228 7.47 -19.42 -19.38
CA GLY A 228 6.65 -20.32 -20.20
C GLY A 228 5.35 -19.68 -20.65
N GLU A 229 4.43 -19.41 -19.71
CA GLU A 229 3.09 -18.89 -20.02
C GLU A 229 3.09 -17.41 -20.41
N TRP A 230 3.99 -16.59 -19.84
CA TRP A 230 4.03 -15.14 -20.10
C TRP A 230 5.13 -14.71 -21.08
N GLY A 231 6.10 -15.58 -21.36
CA GLY A 231 7.14 -15.30 -22.36
C GLY A 231 8.18 -14.27 -21.93
N PHE A 232 8.39 -14.04 -20.63
CA PHE A 232 9.33 -13.04 -20.11
C PHE A 232 10.74 -13.15 -20.70
N GLN A 233 11.22 -12.06 -21.30
CA GLN A 233 12.51 -12.01 -22.02
C GLN A 233 13.66 -11.37 -21.23
N GLY A 234 13.34 -10.65 -20.15
CA GLY A 234 14.30 -9.96 -19.29
C GLY A 234 15.06 -10.88 -18.34
N HIS A 235 15.63 -10.28 -17.29
CA HIS A 235 16.37 -10.98 -16.24
C HIS A 235 15.59 -11.06 -14.93
N VAL A 236 15.85 -12.11 -14.14
CA VAL A 236 15.30 -12.22 -12.78
C VAL A 236 16.38 -11.91 -11.77
N VAL A 237 16.09 -11.05 -10.81
CA VAL A 237 16.95 -10.77 -9.66
C VAL A 237 16.36 -11.39 -8.39
N SER A 238 17.18 -11.90 -7.49
CA SER A 238 16.69 -12.30 -6.17
C SER A 238 16.50 -11.07 -5.29
N ASP A 239 15.50 -11.08 -4.41
CA ASP A 239 15.53 -10.16 -3.27
C ASP A 239 16.80 -10.39 -2.41
N CYS A 240 17.17 -9.38 -1.62
CA CYS A 240 18.46 -9.29 -0.97
C CYS A 240 18.61 -10.30 0.16
N TRP A 241 19.44 -11.33 -0.08
CA TRP A 241 19.61 -12.52 0.75
C TRP A 241 18.58 -13.63 0.56
N ALA A 242 17.58 -13.49 -0.33
CA ALA A 242 16.55 -14.53 -0.54
C ALA A 242 17.12 -15.90 -0.97
N VAL A 243 18.22 -15.94 -1.74
CA VAL A 243 18.88 -17.21 -2.10
C VAL A 243 19.60 -17.84 -0.89
N ARG A 244 20.07 -17.02 0.06
CA ARG A 244 20.70 -17.51 1.30
C ARG A 244 19.66 -18.22 2.17
N ASP A 245 18.45 -17.69 2.22
CA ASP A 245 17.33 -18.26 2.98
C ASP A 245 17.02 -19.71 2.58
N PHE A 246 17.32 -20.12 1.34
CA PHE A 246 17.07 -21.48 0.86
C PHE A 246 17.70 -22.56 1.77
N HIS A 247 18.87 -22.27 2.37
CA HIS A 247 19.56 -23.21 3.27
C HIS A 247 19.62 -22.70 4.72
N GLU A 248 19.56 -21.39 4.95
CA GLU A 248 19.64 -20.83 6.30
C GLU A 248 18.32 -20.88 7.07
N THR A 249 17.17 -20.65 6.42
CA THR A 249 15.89 -20.47 7.11
C THR A 249 14.81 -21.39 6.52
N HIS A 250 14.64 -21.41 5.20
CA HIS A 250 13.66 -22.28 4.51
C HIS A 250 14.01 -23.76 4.57
N LYS A 251 15.30 -24.08 4.76
CA LYS A 251 15.84 -25.46 4.77
C LYS A 251 15.44 -26.29 3.54
N TYR A 252 15.25 -25.62 2.40
CA TYR A 252 14.90 -26.23 1.11
C TYR A 252 16.11 -26.92 0.45
N THR A 253 17.30 -26.35 0.65
CA THR A 253 18.58 -26.94 0.25
C THR A 253 19.48 -27.09 1.47
N ALA A 254 20.48 -27.97 1.42
CA ALA A 254 21.33 -28.23 2.58
C ALA A 254 22.54 -27.29 2.66
N ARG A 255 22.99 -26.75 1.52
CA ARG A 255 24.25 -26.03 1.39
C ARG A 255 24.15 -24.85 0.41
N PRO A 256 24.97 -23.80 0.59
CA PRO A 256 24.90 -22.60 -0.25
C PRO A 256 25.20 -22.87 -1.74
N GLU A 257 26.09 -23.80 -2.09
CA GLU A 257 26.34 -24.17 -3.49
C GLU A 257 25.14 -24.86 -4.15
N GLU A 258 24.30 -25.57 -3.38
CA GLU A 258 23.05 -26.15 -3.86
C GLU A 258 22.02 -25.05 -4.09
N SER A 259 21.93 -24.07 -3.18
CA SER A 259 21.04 -22.91 -3.32
C SER A 259 21.38 -22.07 -4.56
N ALA A 260 22.65 -21.72 -4.72
CA ALA A 260 23.12 -20.95 -5.87
C ALA A 260 22.85 -21.68 -7.20
N SER A 261 23.21 -22.96 -7.25
CA SER A 261 23.00 -23.79 -8.45
C SER A 261 21.52 -23.99 -8.77
N LEU A 262 20.65 -24.14 -7.77
CA LEU A 262 19.21 -24.25 -7.98
C LEU A 262 18.62 -22.95 -8.54
N ALA A 263 18.93 -21.80 -7.92
CA ALA A 263 18.38 -20.51 -8.31
C ALA A 263 18.71 -20.17 -9.78
N VAL A 264 19.97 -20.30 -10.21
CA VAL A 264 20.36 -20.04 -11.61
C VAL A 264 19.70 -21.02 -12.58
N ARG A 265 19.59 -22.30 -12.23
CA ARG A 265 18.93 -23.30 -13.09
C ARG A 265 17.45 -23.01 -13.29
N MET A 266 16.77 -22.50 -12.26
CA MET A 266 15.36 -22.10 -12.34
C MET A 266 15.17 -20.72 -12.99
N GLY A 267 16.26 -20.00 -13.26
CA GLY A 267 16.24 -18.76 -14.03
C GLY A 267 16.28 -17.49 -13.19
N CYS A 268 16.68 -17.56 -11.92
CA CYS A 268 17.11 -16.39 -11.14
C CYS A 268 18.53 -16.00 -11.59
N ASP A 269 18.62 -14.97 -12.42
CA ASP A 269 19.84 -14.65 -13.18
C ASP A 269 20.84 -13.82 -12.35
N LEU A 270 20.35 -12.99 -11.42
CA LEU A 270 21.16 -12.07 -10.60
C LEU A 270 20.87 -12.30 -9.11
N ASN A 271 21.91 -12.35 -8.28
CA ASN A 271 21.77 -12.46 -6.83
C ASN A 271 22.03 -11.10 -6.14
N CYS A 272 20.98 -10.51 -5.55
CA CYS A 272 21.18 -9.54 -4.48
C CYS A 272 21.63 -10.29 -3.22
N GLY A 273 22.89 -10.16 -2.86
CA GLY A 273 23.56 -10.94 -1.82
C GLY A 273 24.91 -11.49 -2.27
N CYS A 274 25.32 -12.61 -1.67
CA CYS A 274 26.65 -13.21 -1.84
C CYS A 274 26.61 -14.71 -2.19
N THR A 275 25.43 -15.33 -2.25
CA THR A 275 25.34 -16.80 -2.37
C THR A 275 25.89 -17.29 -3.71
N TYR A 276 25.84 -16.47 -4.76
CA TYR A 276 26.39 -16.81 -6.07
C TYR A 276 27.93 -16.86 -6.12
N GLU A 277 28.64 -16.41 -5.09
CA GLU A 277 30.07 -16.71 -4.90
C GLU A 277 30.36 -18.22 -4.85
N ARG A 278 29.34 -19.05 -4.58
CA ARG A 278 29.44 -20.52 -4.52
C ARG A 278 29.16 -21.22 -5.85
N LEU A 279 28.88 -20.49 -6.94
CA LEU A 279 28.56 -21.10 -8.25
C LEU A 279 29.70 -21.96 -8.80
N LEU A 280 30.96 -21.55 -8.65
CA LEU A 280 32.11 -22.34 -9.12
C LEU A 280 32.26 -23.65 -8.33
N THR A 281 31.99 -23.63 -7.02
CA THR A 281 31.90 -24.87 -6.23
C THR A 281 30.74 -25.75 -6.69
N GLY A 282 29.60 -25.16 -7.06
CA GLY A 282 28.47 -25.87 -7.66
C GLY A 282 28.85 -26.55 -8.97
N LEU A 283 29.59 -25.84 -9.83
CA LEU A 283 30.09 -26.34 -11.11
C LEU A 283 31.07 -27.51 -10.93
N GLU A 284 32.05 -27.37 -10.03
CA GLU A 284 33.00 -28.44 -9.67
C GLU A 284 32.28 -29.72 -9.18
N LYS A 285 31.14 -29.56 -8.49
CA LYS A 285 30.31 -30.65 -7.98
C LYS A 285 29.28 -31.18 -8.98
N GLY A 286 29.18 -30.57 -10.18
CA GLY A 286 28.20 -30.94 -11.20
C GLY A 286 26.74 -30.59 -10.85
N LEU A 287 26.52 -29.61 -9.97
CA LEU A 287 25.19 -29.12 -9.58
C LEU A 287 24.61 -28.10 -10.58
N ILE A 288 25.49 -27.46 -11.36
CA ILE A 288 25.20 -26.51 -12.42
C ILE A 288 26.22 -26.70 -13.55
N THR A 289 25.86 -26.30 -14.76
CA THR A 289 26.72 -26.32 -15.94
C THR A 289 27.24 -24.93 -16.30
N GLU A 290 28.35 -24.88 -17.03
CA GLU A 290 28.88 -23.63 -17.59
C GLU A 290 27.87 -22.92 -18.52
N GLU A 291 27.09 -23.70 -19.28
CA GLU A 291 26.05 -23.18 -20.17
C GLU A 291 24.96 -22.42 -19.38
N GLU A 292 24.54 -22.94 -18.22
CA GLU A 292 23.53 -22.30 -17.38
C GLU A 292 24.04 -20.98 -16.78
N ILE A 293 25.30 -20.92 -16.35
CA ILE A 293 25.94 -19.68 -15.87
C ILE A 293 26.01 -18.65 -17.01
N ARG A 294 26.49 -19.07 -18.18
CA ARG A 294 26.62 -18.19 -19.34
C ARG A 294 25.28 -17.68 -19.84
N ARG A 295 24.22 -18.49 -19.79
CA ARG A 295 22.86 -18.07 -20.16
C ARG A 295 22.37 -16.91 -19.30
N SER A 296 22.58 -16.96 -17.98
CA SER A 296 22.21 -15.85 -17.10
C SER A 296 23.10 -14.63 -17.33
N ALA A 297 24.41 -14.81 -17.54
CA ALA A 297 25.30 -13.72 -17.94
C ALA A 297 24.85 -13.05 -19.25
N VAL A 298 24.43 -13.81 -20.26
CA VAL A 298 23.89 -13.26 -21.53
C VAL A 298 22.65 -12.40 -21.29
N ARG A 299 21.72 -12.83 -20.43
CA ARG A 299 20.54 -12.01 -20.08
C ARG A 299 20.94 -10.70 -19.43
N LEU A 300 21.86 -10.74 -18.46
CA LEU A 300 22.35 -9.55 -17.77
C LEU A 300 23.07 -8.58 -18.74
N PHE A 301 23.95 -9.09 -19.61
CA PHE A 301 24.59 -8.23 -20.61
C PHE A 301 23.62 -7.74 -21.68
N THR A 302 22.56 -8.48 -22.00
CA THR A 302 21.48 -7.99 -22.89
C THR A 302 20.86 -6.73 -22.31
N THR A 303 20.56 -6.71 -21.00
CA THR A 303 20.08 -5.51 -20.30
C THR A 303 21.11 -4.38 -20.34
N ARG A 304 22.39 -4.64 -20.05
CA ARG A 304 23.45 -3.59 -20.09
C ARG A 304 23.63 -2.97 -21.48
N TYR A 305 23.52 -3.77 -22.54
CA TYR A 305 23.52 -3.27 -23.92
C TYR A 305 22.23 -2.48 -24.23
N ALA A 306 21.07 -2.96 -23.79
CA ALA A 306 19.80 -2.25 -23.93
C ALA A 306 19.80 -0.89 -23.24
N LEU A 307 20.55 -0.74 -22.15
CA LEU A 307 20.76 0.52 -21.43
C LEU A 307 21.75 1.47 -22.14
N GLY A 308 22.36 1.07 -23.25
CA GLY A 308 23.30 1.90 -23.99
C GLY A 308 24.65 2.11 -23.29
N MET A 309 24.97 1.30 -22.28
CA MET A 309 26.20 1.46 -21.47
C MET A 309 27.51 1.25 -22.25
N PHE A 310 27.43 0.63 -23.43
CA PHE A 310 28.57 0.32 -24.30
C PHE A 310 28.49 1.09 -25.63
N ASP A 311 27.62 2.09 -25.71
CA ASP A 311 27.36 2.85 -26.93
C ASP A 311 27.51 4.34 -26.65
N GLU A 312 28.56 4.96 -27.19
CA GLU A 312 28.83 6.39 -27.01
C GLU A 312 27.75 7.26 -27.68
N ASP A 313 27.04 6.72 -28.68
CA ASP A 313 25.97 7.43 -29.39
C ASP A 313 24.61 7.35 -28.66
N CYS A 314 24.52 6.70 -27.49
CA CYS A 314 23.29 6.65 -26.71
C CYS A 314 22.89 8.06 -26.24
N PRO A 315 21.72 8.59 -26.65
CA PRO A 315 21.35 9.98 -26.38
C PRO A 315 21.16 10.29 -24.89
N TYR A 316 20.90 9.27 -24.07
CA TYR A 316 20.73 9.43 -22.64
C TYR A 316 22.05 9.69 -21.88
N ASN A 317 23.20 9.40 -22.49
CA ASN A 317 24.52 9.67 -21.91
C ASN A 317 24.81 11.19 -21.83
N GLU A 318 24.06 12.01 -22.57
CA GLU A 318 24.20 13.47 -22.61
C GLU A 318 23.26 14.22 -21.64
N ILE A 319 22.44 13.50 -20.85
CA ILE A 319 21.54 14.13 -19.89
C ILE A 319 22.36 14.78 -18.76
N PRO A 320 22.26 16.11 -18.55
CA PRO A 320 23.09 16.84 -17.60
C PRO A 320 22.53 16.82 -16.18
N TYR A 321 23.40 16.91 -15.16
CA TYR A 321 23.00 16.90 -13.74
C TYR A 321 21.99 17.99 -13.34
N ARG A 322 21.90 19.10 -14.08
CA ARG A 322 20.98 20.22 -13.80
C ARG A 322 19.48 19.89 -13.87
N VAL A 323 19.10 18.72 -14.40
CA VAL A 323 17.70 18.26 -14.44
C VAL A 323 17.22 17.74 -13.08
N VAL A 324 18.15 17.39 -12.18
CA VAL A 324 17.84 16.89 -10.83
C VAL A 324 17.19 17.98 -10.00
N ALA A 325 16.03 17.69 -9.41
CA ALA A 325 15.25 18.58 -8.55
C ALA A 325 14.96 19.96 -9.17
N GLN A 326 14.80 20.02 -10.50
CA GLN A 326 14.48 21.27 -11.19
C GLN A 326 13.06 21.75 -10.83
N PRO A 327 12.75 23.06 -10.94
CA PRO A 327 11.47 23.63 -10.52
C PRO A 327 10.24 22.94 -11.12
N GLU A 328 10.33 22.47 -12.36
CA GLU A 328 9.28 21.73 -13.06
C GLU A 328 8.99 20.38 -12.41
N ASN A 329 10.01 19.66 -11.93
CA ASN A 329 9.85 18.39 -11.23
C ASN A 329 9.18 18.61 -9.87
N LYS A 330 9.58 19.67 -9.15
CA LYS A 330 8.94 20.07 -7.88
C LYS A 330 7.47 20.45 -8.06
N LYS A 331 7.12 21.06 -9.19
CA LYS A 331 5.73 21.36 -9.54
C LYS A 331 4.94 20.06 -9.78
N ALA A 332 5.54 19.08 -10.44
CA ALA A 332 4.93 17.77 -10.60
C ALA A 332 4.70 17.09 -9.23
N ALA A 333 5.67 17.14 -8.32
CA ALA A 333 5.53 16.61 -6.96
C ALA A 333 4.45 17.34 -6.12
N LEU A 334 4.25 18.64 -6.34
CA LEU A 334 3.12 19.38 -5.74
C LEU A 334 1.78 18.89 -6.28
N THR A 335 1.64 18.80 -7.60
CA THR A 335 0.42 18.28 -8.24
C THR A 335 0.14 16.86 -7.76
N ALA A 336 1.16 16.01 -7.67
CA ALA A 336 1.06 14.68 -7.11
C ALA A 336 0.43 14.67 -5.72
N ALA A 337 1.02 15.42 -4.80
CA ALA A 337 0.52 15.49 -3.43
C ALA A 337 -0.91 16.03 -3.36
N GLU A 338 -1.25 17.02 -4.18
CA GLU A 338 -2.59 17.61 -4.26
C GLU A 338 -3.66 16.62 -4.74
N GLU A 339 -3.32 15.83 -5.75
CA GLU A 339 -4.20 14.85 -6.38
C GLU A 339 -4.34 13.55 -5.57
N SER A 340 -3.33 13.22 -4.77
CA SER A 340 -3.29 12.04 -3.91
C SER A 340 -4.06 12.17 -2.60
N MET A 341 -4.19 13.37 -2.04
CA MET A 341 -4.84 13.54 -0.73
C MET A 341 -6.33 13.26 -0.80
N VAL A 342 -6.82 12.47 0.17
CA VAL A 342 -8.23 12.04 0.22
C VAL A 342 -8.95 12.76 1.34
N LEU A 343 -10.01 13.48 1.01
CA LEU A 343 -10.92 14.05 2.00
C LEU A 343 -11.92 12.98 2.43
N LEU A 344 -11.76 12.46 3.65
CA LEU A 344 -12.61 11.37 4.15
C LEU A 344 -13.91 11.88 4.76
N LYS A 345 -13.85 13.04 5.40
CA LYS A 345 -14.98 13.66 6.10
C LYS A 345 -14.88 15.18 6.04
N ASN A 346 -16.01 15.85 5.87
CA ASN A 346 -16.13 17.30 5.98
C ASN A 346 -17.54 17.71 6.41
N ASP A 347 -17.67 18.46 7.51
CA ASP A 347 -18.95 19.02 7.99
C ASP A 347 -19.30 20.39 7.37
N GLY A 348 -18.48 20.84 6.42
CA GLY A 348 -18.58 22.15 5.77
C GLY A 348 -17.58 23.17 6.29
N ILE A 349 -16.71 22.80 7.25
CA ILE A 349 -15.61 23.67 7.69
C ILE A 349 -14.59 23.93 6.58
N LEU A 350 -14.33 22.93 5.72
CA LEU A 350 -13.40 23.05 4.60
C LEU A 350 -14.13 23.43 3.30
N PRO A 351 -13.57 24.34 2.48
CA PRO A 351 -12.31 25.06 2.70
C PRO A 351 -12.42 26.13 3.79
N LEU A 352 -11.34 26.33 4.53
CA LEU A 352 -11.21 27.39 5.53
C LEU A 352 -11.24 28.76 4.85
N LYS A 353 -12.01 29.68 5.44
CA LYS A 353 -12.12 31.06 4.98
C LYS A 353 -11.14 31.93 5.73
N GLU A 354 -10.04 32.32 5.09
CA GLU A 354 -8.97 33.14 5.69
C GLU A 354 -9.54 34.38 6.40
N GLU A 355 -10.52 35.05 5.79
CA GLU A 355 -11.15 36.26 6.31
C GLU A 355 -11.95 36.08 7.60
N SER A 356 -12.23 34.83 7.99
CA SER A 356 -12.99 34.49 9.20
C SER A 356 -12.13 34.03 10.38
N LEU A 357 -10.81 33.98 10.20
CA LEU A 357 -9.87 33.43 11.18
C LEU A 357 -8.89 34.50 11.64
N GLU A 358 -8.75 34.66 12.95
CA GLU A 358 -7.66 35.46 13.55
C GLU A 358 -6.47 34.56 13.91
N SER A 359 -6.74 33.29 14.20
CA SER A 359 -5.74 32.34 14.71
C SER A 359 -6.00 30.89 14.31
N ILE A 360 -4.93 30.15 14.03
CA ILE A 360 -4.95 28.71 13.75
C ILE A 360 -3.97 27.99 14.68
N GLY A 361 -4.45 26.91 15.29
CA GLY A 361 -3.63 25.99 16.06
C GLY A 361 -3.17 24.85 15.18
N VAL A 362 -1.86 24.65 15.03
CA VAL A 362 -1.30 23.50 14.31
C VAL A 362 -0.63 22.61 15.35
N ILE A 363 -1.22 21.43 15.59
CA ILE A 363 -0.84 20.56 16.71
C ILE A 363 -0.47 19.17 16.17
N GLY A 364 0.47 18.50 16.83
CA GLY A 364 0.69 17.06 16.69
C GLY A 364 2.10 16.68 16.22
N PRO A 365 2.48 15.40 16.38
CA PRO A 365 3.84 14.93 16.08
C PRO A 365 4.19 15.05 14.58
N ASN A 366 3.19 14.98 13.69
CA ASN A 366 3.38 15.08 12.24
C ASN A 366 3.23 16.52 11.71
N ALA A 367 2.99 17.52 12.57
CA ALA A 367 2.78 18.90 12.12
C ALA A 367 4.07 19.57 11.57
N TYR A 368 5.20 19.40 12.27
CA TYR A 368 6.51 19.94 11.88
C TYR A 368 7.52 18.81 11.75
N SER A 369 7.16 17.81 10.95
CA SER A 369 7.96 16.60 10.73
C SER A 369 8.17 16.41 9.23
N GLN A 370 9.43 16.33 8.81
CA GLN A 370 9.76 15.93 7.45
C GLN A 370 9.58 14.42 7.26
N ALA A 371 9.87 13.61 8.29
CA ALA A 371 9.65 12.15 8.28
C ALA A 371 8.19 11.75 7.98
N ALA A 372 7.23 12.62 8.31
CA ALA A 372 5.82 12.44 7.97
C ALA A 372 5.51 12.56 6.47
N LEU A 373 6.48 13.00 5.66
CA LEU A 373 6.33 13.20 4.22
C LEU A 373 7.04 12.12 3.39
N TYR A 374 8.03 11.42 3.97
CA TYR A 374 8.96 10.58 3.23
C TYR A 374 8.32 9.26 2.76
N GLY A 375 7.74 8.49 3.69
CA GLY A 375 7.66 7.04 3.53
C GLY A 375 9.05 6.41 3.60
N ASN A 376 9.30 5.31 2.90
CA ASN A 376 10.61 4.67 2.81
C ASN A 376 11.09 4.62 1.34
N TYR A 377 12.30 4.09 1.09
CA TYR A 377 12.86 3.97 -0.28
C TYR A 377 12.97 5.30 -1.05
N HIS A 378 13.23 6.39 -0.33
CA HIS A 378 13.30 7.75 -0.89
C HIS A 378 14.74 8.23 -1.15
N GLY A 379 14.87 9.27 -1.96
CA GLY A 379 16.06 10.14 -2.00
C GLY A 379 15.90 11.31 -1.03
N ASP A 380 16.84 12.25 -1.02
CA ASP A 380 16.69 13.49 -0.25
C ASP A 380 16.05 14.58 -1.13
N SER A 381 15.19 15.43 -0.59
CA SER A 381 14.80 16.67 -1.29
C SER A 381 15.73 17.82 -0.89
N ASP A 382 15.96 18.76 -1.81
CA ASP A 382 16.65 20.01 -1.48
C ASP A 382 15.77 20.99 -0.69
N GLU A 383 14.44 20.75 -0.65
CA GLU A 383 13.50 21.47 0.20
C GLU A 383 12.26 20.63 0.53
N TYR A 384 12.09 20.25 1.80
CA TYR A 384 10.82 19.71 2.30
C TYR A 384 9.93 20.81 2.89
N ILE A 385 8.66 20.83 2.50
CA ILE A 385 7.64 21.70 3.09
C ILE A 385 6.77 20.86 4.05
N THR A 386 6.99 21.01 5.36
CA THR A 386 6.17 20.35 6.38
C THR A 386 4.74 20.88 6.40
N ASN A 387 3.79 20.14 6.99
CA ASN A 387 2.40 20.57 7.16
C ASN A 387 2.30 21.98 7.77
N LEU A 388 3.09 22.25 8.82
CA LEU A 388 3.17 23.56 9.46
C LEU A 388 3.76 24.63 8.54
N ASP A 389 4.81 24.32 7.78
CA ASP A 389 5.44 25.27 6.86
C ASP A 389 4.49 25.67 5.73
N GLY A 390 3.76 24.71 5.17
CA GLY A 390 2.75 24.98 4.14
C GLY A 390 1.66 25.92 4.63
N ILE A 391 1.11 25.66 5.82
CA ILE A 391 0.07 26.51 6.43
C ILE A 391 0.64 27.93 6.71
N ARG A 392 1.85 28.04 7.28
CA ARG A 392 2.52 29.32 7.51
C ARG A 392 2.71 30.11 6.22
N ARG A 393 3.18 29.47 5.15
CA ARG A 393 3.40 30.08 3.84
C ARG A 393 2.07 30.54 3.23
N ALA A 394 0.99 29.76 3.39
CA ALA A 394 -0.31 30.09 2.83
C ALA A 394 -0.94 31.34 3.45
N VAL A 395 -0.87 31.49 4.78
CA VAL A 395 -1.53 32.62 5.49
C VAL A 395 -0.63 33.83 5.71
N GLY A 396 0.69 33.65 5.69
CA GLY A 396 1.66 34.71 5.99
C GLY A 396 1.44 35.35 7.36
N ASP A 397 1.56 36.67 7.44
CA ASP A 397 1.35 37.43 8.68
C ASP A 397 -0.13 37.78 8.95
N LYS A 398 -1.06 37.32 8.10
CA LYS A 398 -2.50 37.68 8.20
C LYS A 398 -3.20 36.99 9.37
N ILE A 399 -2.81 35.74 9.65
CA ILE A 399 -3.45 34.87 10.65
C ILE A 399 -2.37 34.39 11.61
N ARG A 400 -2.63 34.46 12.91
CA ARG A 400 -1.66 34.02 13.92
C ARG A 400 -1.60 32.50 13.99
N ILE A 401 -0.43 31.93 13.77
CA ILE A 401 -0.20 30.48 13.96
C ILE A 401 0.31 30.20 15.38
N PHE A 402 -0.40 29.32 16.08
CA PHE A 402 0.07 28.71 17.32
C PHE A 402 0.46 27.25 17.04
N TYR A 403 1.69 26.87 17.40
CA TYR A 403 2.18 25.52 17.18
C TYR A 403 2.47 24.83 18.51
N SER A 404 2.13 23.55 18.60
CA SER A 404 2.65 22.65 19.64
C SER A 404 2.83 21.25 19.05
N GLN A 405 3.94 20.59 19.38
CA GLN A 405 4.11 19.18 19.01
C GLN A 405 3.05 18.30 19.70
N GLY A 406 2.61 18.67 20.91
CA GLY A 406 1.56 18.00 21.68
C GLY A 406 1.95 16.65 22.29
N CYS A 407 2.54 15.74 21.52
CA CYS A 407 3.07 14.46 21.99
C CYS A 407 4.22 13.97 21.09
N HIS A 408 4.98 12.99 21.57
CA HIS A 408 5.89 12.23 20.70
C HIS A 408 5.10 11.21 19.86
N LEU A 409 5.60 10.87 18.67
CA LEU A 409 4.97 9.95 17.72
C LEU A 409 4.51 8.63 18.37
N TYR A 410 5.39 7.93 19.10
CA TYR A 410 5.04 6.68 19.81
C TYR A 410 5.61 6.50 21.22
N ILE A 411 6.60 7.29 21.65
CA ILE A 411 7.25 7.15 22.96
C ILE A 411 6.43 7.89 24.02
N ALA A 412 5.98 7.17 25.06
CA ALA A 412 5.17 7.75 26.13
C ALA A 412 5.93 8.79 26.99
N ALA A 413 7.21 8.52 27.29
CA ALA A 413 8.11 9.41 28.02
C ALA A 413 9.40 9.63 27.21
N ASP A 414 9.34 10.56 26.26
CA ASP A 414 10.44 10.91 25.35
C ASP A 414 11.55 11.75 25.99
N ASP A 415 11.38 12.15 27.25
CA ASP A 415 12.42 12.77 28.08
C ASP A 415 12.48 12.07 29.44
N PRO A 416 13.63 11.47 29.82
CA PRO A 416 13.78 10.73 31.08
C PRO A 416 13.64 11.61 32.34
N LEU A 417 13.70 12.94 32.21
CA LEU A 417 13.49 13.90 33.30
C LEU A 417 12.02 14.34 33.43
N CYS A 418 11.17 14.01 32.47
CA CYS A 418 9.78 14.45 32.40
C CYS A 418 8.80 13.29 32.65
N ARG A 419 7.57 13.64 33.05
CA ARG A 419 6.45 12.68 33.08
C ARG A 419 5.88 12.48 31.67
N PRO A 420 5.24 11.33 31.39
CA PRO A 420 4.48 11.14 30.17
C PRO A 420 3.48 12.28 29.92
N GLY A 421 3.33 12.66 28.64
CA GLY A 421 2.39 13.71 28.24
C GLY A 421 2.81 15.14 28.63
N ARG A 422 4.12 15.43 28.79
CA ARG A 422 4.61 16.75 29.23
C ARG A 422 4.12 17.93 28.37
N LEU A 423 3.84 17.68 27.09
CA LEU A 423 3.43 18.71 26.11
C LEU A 423 1.91 18.88 25.98
N LEU A 424 1.10 18.05 26.66
CA LEU A 424 -0.36 18.13 26.56
C LEU A 424 -0.91 19.48 27.04
N GLY A 425 -0.33 20.05 28.10
CA GLY A 425 -0.74 21.35 28.62
C GLY A 425 -0.47 22.51 27.65
N GLU A 426 0.61 22.43 26.87
CA GLU A 426 0.90 23.39 25.81
C GLU A 426 -0.10 23.26 24.65
N ALA A 427 -0.37 22.02 24.20
CA ALA A 427 -1.37 21.76 23.17
C ALA A 427 -2.74 22.33 23.57
N GLU A 428 -3.19 22.13 24.80
CA GLU A 428 -4.45 22.72 25.29
C GLU A 428 -4.44 24.25 25.28
N ALA A 429 -3.30 24.87 25.59
CA ALA A 429 -3.15 26.32 25.50
C ALA A 429 -3.25 26.79 24.04
N VAL A 430 -2.64 26.07 23.09
CA VAL A 430 -2.78 26.33 21.65
C VAL A 430 -4.25 26.26 21.23
N VAL A 431 -4.97 25.19 21.58
CA VAL A 431 -6.39 25.04 21.24
C VAL A 431 -7.23 26.20 21.79
N LYS A 432 -7.05 26.57 23.06
CA LYS A 432 -7.82 27.65 23.70
C LYS A 432 -7.61 29.02 23.03
N ASN A 433 -6.47 29.23 22.39
CA ASN A 433 -6.09 30.48 21.73
C ASN A 433 -6.25 30.42 20.19
N SER A 434 -6.91 29.40 19.66
CA SER A 434 -7.10 29.20 18.22
C SER A 434 -8.59 29.24 17.83
N ASP A 435 -8.90 29.70 16.62
CA ASP A 435 -10.27 29.65 16.08
C ASP A 435 -10.58 28.26 15.52
N VAL A 436 -9.59 27.64 14.88
CA VAL A 436 -9.62 26.27 14.36
C VAL A 436 -8.30 25.56 14.67
N VAL A 437 -8.36 24.24 14.85
CA VAL A 437 -7.18 23.40 15.09
C VAL A 437 -6.97 22.46 13.91
N ILE A 438 -5.76 22.46 13.36
CA ILE A 438 -5.25 21.46 12.41
C ILE A 438 -4.41 20.48 13.21
N LEU A 439 -4.94 19.28 13.46
CA LEU A 439 -4.30 18.25 14.26
C LEU A 439 -3.66 17.20 13.34
N CYS A 440 -2.32 17.24 13.23
CA CYS A 440 -1.53 16.37 12.36
C CYS A 440 -0.97 15.19 13.16
N VAL A 441 -1.50 14.00 12.90
CA VAL A 441 -1.17 12.73 13.57
C VAL A 441 -0.90 11.66 12.52
N GLY A 442 -0.40 10.49 12.93
CA GLY A 442 -0.14 9.39 12.02
C GLY A 442 1.07 8.56 12.40
N LEU A 443 1.77 8.08 11.39
CA LEU A 443 2.94 7.23 11.46
C LEU A 443 4.12 7.87 10.70
N ASP A 444 5.24 7.15 10.65
CA ASP A 444 6.31 7.32 9.67
C ASP A 444 7.05 5.98 9.47
N GLU A 445 8.09 5.98 8.64
CA GLU A 445 8.88 4.78 8.30
C GLU A 445 9.40 4.02 9.53
N ARG A 446 9.62 4.70 10.66
CA ARG A 446 10.10 4.09 11.91
C ARG A 446 9.05 3.21 12.59
N MET A 447 7.79 3.29 12.16
CA MET A 447 6.66 2.54 12.71
C MET A 447 6.04 1.56 11.71
N GLU A 448 5.98 1.94 10.43
CA GLU A 448 5.54 1.06 9.35
C GLU A 448 6.55 1.09 8.21
N GLY A 449 6.95 -0.08 7.73
CA GLY A 449 7.88 -0.20 6.62
C GLY A 449 8.51 -1.58 6.58
N GLU A 450 9.61 -1.70 5.85
CA GLU A 450 10.39 -2.93 5.83
C GLU A 450 11.12 -3.13 7.16
N GLN A 451 10.93 -4.30 7.77
CA GLN A 451 11.61 -4.63 9.02
C GLN A 451 13.13 -4.72 8.82
N GLY A 452 13.90 -3.99 9.63
CA GLY A 452 15.37 -4.01 9.59
C GLY A 452 16.01 -3.19 8.46
N ASP A 453 15.24 -2.33 7.77
CA ASP A 453 15.78 -1.39 6.79
C ASP A 453 16.56 -0.23 7.42
N GLU A 454 17.42 0.43 6.63
CA GLU A 454 18.39 1.46 7.06
C GLU A 454 17.74 2.68 7.75
N GLY A 455 16.51 3.04 7.36
CA GLY A 455 15.73 4.14 7.95
C GLY A 455 15.05 3.82 9.28
N ASN A 456 15.06 2.55 9.70
CA ASN A 456 14.12 2.04 10.71
C ASN A 456 14.79 1.57 12.01
N ALA A 457 14.13 1.85 13.14
CA ALA A 457 14.48 1.20 14.40
C ALA A 457 14.04 -0.27 14.40
N PHE A 458 14.60 -1.11 15.28
CA PHE A 458 14.19 -2.53 15.49
C PHE A 458 12.67 -2.76 15.71
N ALA A 459 11.87 -1.69 15.87
CA ALA A 459 10.44 -1.71 16.10
C ALA A 459 9.57 -1.37 14.85
N SER A 460 10.15 -1.11 13.67
CA SER A 460 9.39 -0.95 12.42
C SER A 460 9.09 -2.31 11.77
N GLY A 461 7.99 -2.39 11.05
CA GLY A 461 7.51 -3.60 10.38
C GLY A 461 5.99 -3.59 10.29
N ASP A 462 5.39 -4.75 10.51
CA ASP A 462 3.94 -4.87 10.57
C ASP A 462 3.36 -4.22 11.83
N LYS A 463 2.17 -3.64 11.67
CA LYS A 463 1.42 -3.04 12.77
C LYS A 463 0.72 -4.14 13.58
N GLU A 464 0.77 -4.02 14.90
CA GLU A 464 0.05 -4.93 15.80
C GLU A 464 -1.46 -4.84 15.64
N ASN A 465 -1.95 -3.62 15.36
CA ASN A 465 -3.37 -3.30 15.25
C ASN A 465 -3.54 -2.05 14.35
N LEU A 466 -4.78 -1.60 14.13
CA LEU A 466 -5.09 -0.48 13.23
C LEU A 466 -5.23 0.87 13.93
N LEU A 467 -4.93 0.97 15.23
CA LEU A 467 -5.05 2.21 15.98
C LEU A 467 -3.81 3.09 15.78
N LEU A 468 -4.00 4.39 15.96
CA LEU A 468 -2.89 5.31 16.18
C LEU A 468 -2.13 4.95 17.47
N PRO A 469 -0.85 5.33 17.60
CA PRO A 469 -0.12 5.18 18.86
C PRO A 469 -0.86 5.83 20.03
N GLU A 470 -0.83 5.19 21.20
CA GLU A 470 -1.60 5.61 22.39
C GLU A 470 -1.35 7.08 22.77
N THR A 471 -0.10 7.54 22.65
CA THR A 471 0.28 8.94 22.89
C THR A 471 -0.51 9.94 22.05
N GLN A 472 -0.78 9.58 20.79
CA GLN A 472 -1.56 10.39 19.86
C GLN A 472 -3.06 10.27 20.13
N GLN A 473 -3.55 9.08 20.51
CA GLN A 473 -4.95 8.90 20.93
C GLN A 473 -5.29 9.83 22.11
N ILE A 474 -4.42 9.87 23.13
CA ILE A 474 -4.57 10.77 24.29
C ILE A 474 -4.58 12.24 23.85
N LEU A 475 -3.67 12.64 22.96
CA LEU A 475 -3.63 14.01 22.43
C LEU A 475 -4.93 14.39 21.72
N ILE A 476 -5.44 13.51 20.83
CA ILE A 476 -6.68 13.73 20.09
C ILE A 476 -7.85 13.93 21.04
N GLU A 477 -7.99 13.06 22.04
CA GLU A 477 -9.08 13.17 23.03
C GLU A 477 -9.02 14.47 23.83
N ARG A 478 -7.82 14.91 24.25
CA ARG A 478 -7.64 16.18 24.97
C ARG A 478 -7.99 17.39 24.12
N VAL A 479 -7.57 17.39 22.85
CA VAL A 479 -7.86 18.48 21.90
C VAL A 479 -9.36 18.58 21.63
N ILE A 480 -10.00 17.45 21.31
CA ILE A 480 -11.45 17.38 21.04
C ILE A 480 -12.27 17.84 22.26
N ALA A 481 -11.86 17.45 23.48
CA ALA A 481 -12.59 17.79 24.71
C ALA A 481 -12.70 19.30 24.98
N LEU A 482 -11.87 20.14 24.33
CA LEU A 482 -11.92 21.60 24.45
C LEU A 482 -12.98 22.26 23.55
N GLY A 483 -13.63 21.51 22.66
CA GLY A 483 -14.80 21.97 21.90
C GLY A 483 -14.52 22.98 20.79
N LYS A 484 -13.25 23.12 20.37
CA LYS A 484 -12.88 23.90 19.18
C LYS A 484 -13.06 23.05 17.91
N PRO A 485 -13.35 23.66 16.74
CA PRO A 485 -13.36 22.92 15.48
C PRO A 485 -11.98 22.31 15.20
N VAL A 486 -11.95 21.02 14.85
CA VAL A 486 -10.73 20.26 14.57
C VAL A 486 -10.78 19.71 13.15
N VAL A 487 -9.74 19.96 12.37
CA VAL A 487 -9.43 19.25 11.14
C VAL A 487 -8.33 18.24 11.48
N LEU A 488 -8.65 16.95 11.36
CA LEU A 488 -7.71 15.87 11.60
C LEU A 488 -6.97 15.54 10.30
N VAL A 489 -5.64 15.62 10.33
CA VAL A 489 -4.77 15.32 9.19
C VAL A 489 -3.97 14.08 9.52
N ILE A 490 -4.04 13.06 8.66
CA ILE A 490 -3.47 11.74 8.89
C ILE A 490 -2.31 11.52 7.92
N ASN A 491 -1.09 11.49 8.46
CA ASN A 491 0.10 11.12 7.71
C ASN A 491 0.42 9.64 7.98
N SER A 492 -0.07 8.74 7.14
CA SER A 492 0.22 7.31 7.21
C SER A 492 0.17 6.70 5.82
N GLY A 493 0.94 5.65 5.60
CA GLY A 493 0.81 4.80 4.43
C GLY A 493 -0.32 3.78 4.55
N SER A 494 -0.65 3.38 5.79
CA SER A 494 -1.70 2.38 6.05
C SER A 494 -3.06 2.97 6.39
N ALA A 495 -4.09 2.13 6.23
CA ALA A 495 -5.44 2.37 6.71
C ALA A 495 -5.53 2.23 8.25
N LEU A 496 -5.72 3.36 8.93
CA LEU A 496 -5.87 3.42 10.40
C LEU A 496 -7.34 3.60 10.79
N ASP A 497 -7.77 2.96 11.88
CA ASP A 497 -9.11 3.12 12.42
C ASP A 497 -9.23 4.45 13.22
N LEU A 498 -10.03 5.39 12.71
CA LEU A 498 -10.33 6.68 13.36
C LEU A 498 -11.82 6.83 13.69
N SER A 499 -12.58 5.72 13.67
CA SER A 499 -14.02 5.71 13.94
C SER A 499 -14.40 6.31 15.30
N ALA A 500 -13.50 6.23 16.28
CA ALA A 500 -13.67 6.83 17.61
C ALA A 500 -13.73 8.38 17.61
N TYR A 501 -13.22 9.01 16.54
CA TYR A 501 -13.06 10.47 16.44
C TYR A 501 -13.94 11.11 15.37
N GLU A 502 -14.38 10.34 14.37
CA GLU A 502 -15.10 10.85 13.18
C GLU A 502 -16.23 11.82 13.51
N HIS A 503 -17.15 11.45 14.41
CA HIS A 503 -18.29 12.30 14.77
C HIS A 503 -17.95 13.48 15.70
N LYS A 504 -16.69 13.61 16.13
CA LYS A 504 -16.22 14.62 17.09
C LYS A 504 -15.30 15.68 16.48
N VAL A 505 -14.78 15.44 15.28
CA VAL A 505 -13.96 16.38 14.50
C VAL A 505 -14.77 16.98 13.36
N SER A 506 -14.34 18.09 12.78
CA SER A 506 -15.07 18.75 11.68
C SER A 506 -14.71 18.18 10.30
N ALA A 507 -13.44 17.85 10.09
CA ALA A 507 -12.97 17.23 8.85
C ALA A 507 -11.84 16.22 9.11
N ILE A 508 -11.66 15.28 8.18
CA ILE A 508 -10.56 14.30 8.17
C ILE A 508 -9.94 14.28 6.77
N ILE A 509 -8.63 14.47 6.70
CA ILE A 509 -7.83 14.36 5.47
C ILE A 509 -6.81 13.24 5.64
N GLN A 510 -6.84 12.25 4.76
CA GLN A 510 -5.74 11.30 4.58
C GLN A 510 -4.68 11.94 3.70
N ALA A 511 -3.56 12.32 4.32
CA ALA A 511 -2.46 13.04 3.68
C ALA A 511 -1.36 12.12 3.14
N TRP A 512 -1.42 10.82 3.45
CA TRP A 512 -0.40 9.83 3.11
C TRP A 512 1.02 10.26 3.55
N TYR A 513 2.03 9.66 2.93
CA TYR A 513 3.37 10.24 2.83
C TYR A 513 3.43 11.06 1.54
N SER A 514 3.33 12.38 1.67
CA SER A 514 2.98 13.28 0.56
C SER A 514 4.17 13.88 -0.19
N GLY A 515 5.40 13.42 0.08
CA GLY A 515 6.59 13.87 -0.63
C GLY A 515 6.98 15.31 -0.31
N GLU A 516 7.90 15.86 -1.11
CA GLU A 516 8.63 17.09 -0.77
C GLU A 516 7.75 18.35 -0.66
N ARG A 517 6.60 18.37 -1.37
CA ARG A 517 5.64 19.48 -1.37
C ARG A 517 4.36 19.19 -0.58
N GLY A 518 4.34 18.12 0.21
CA GLY A 518 3.15 17.66 0.92
C GLY A 518 2.46 18.71 1.79
N GLY A 519 3.23 19.50 2.56
CA GLY A 519 2.65 20.56 3.38
C GLY A 519 2.02 21.70 2.57
N GLU A 520 2.57 22.02 1.40
CA GLU A 520 1.98 23.02 0.49
C GLU A 520 0.69 22.51 -0.14
N ALA A 521 0.65 21.24 -0.57
CA ALA A 521 -0.56 20.58 -1.05
C ALA A 521 -1.67 20.58 0.02
N LEU A 522 -1.32 20.20 1.26
CA LEU A 522 -2.26 20.25 2.38
C LEU A 522 -2.82 21.66 2.58
N ALA A 523 -1.96 22.68 2.57
CA ALA A 523 -2.40 24.05 2.73
C ALA A 523 -3.30 24.52 1.57
N ASN A 524 -2.98 24.13 0.33
CA ASN A 524 -3.81 24.46 -0.82
C ASN A 524 -5.20 23.83 -0.73
N ILE A 525 -5.32 22.61 -0.20
CA ILE A 525 -6.61 21.96 0.08
C ILE A 525 -7.33 22.69 1.22
N LEU A 526 -6.66 22.87 2.38
CA LEU A 526 -7.26 23.51 3.56
C LEU A 526 -7.88 24.86 3.25
N PHE A 527 -7.25 25.68 2.42
CA PHE A 527 -7.73 27.02 2.04
C PHE A 527 -8.45 27.07 0.69
N GLY A 528 -8.76 25.91 0.08
CA GLY A 528 -9.56 25.85 -1.14
C GLY A 528 -8.90 26.44 -2.39
N LYS A 529 -7.56 26.53 -2.42
CA LYS A 529 -6.82 26.77 -3.67
C LYS A 529 -6.92 25.57 -4.60
N THR A 530 -6.92 24.37 -4.02
CA THR A 530 -7.01 23.10 -4.74
C THR A 530 -8.25 22.32 -4.30
N ASN A 531 -8.85 21.59 -5.24
CA ASN A 531 -10.01 20.74 -4.97
C ASN A 531 -9.53 19.32 -4.70
N PRO A 532 -9.74 18.75 -3.49
CA PRO A 532 -9.34 17.37 -3.27
C PRO A 532 -10.14 16.45 -4.21
N SER A 533 -9.43 15.52 -4.82
CA SER A 533 -9.98 14.57 -5.80
C SER A 533 -9.53 13.13 -5.56
N GLY A 534 -8.56 12.89 -4.66
CA GLY A 534 -8.06 11.55 -4.41
C GLY A 534 -9.15 10.61 -3.89
N LYS A 535 -9.04 9.32 -4.24
CA LYS A 535 -9.92 8.22 -3.81
C LYS A 535 -9.09 7.16 -3.09
N LEU A 536 -9.68 6.45 -2.14
CA LEU A 536 -8.96 5.45 -1.36
C LEU A 536 -8.57 4.22 -2.22
N PRO A 537 -7.27 3.88 -2.35
CA PRO A 537 -6.82 2.66 -3.04
C PRO A 537 -6.85 1.41 -2.12
N VAL A 538 -7.33 1.56 -0.89
CA VAL A 538 -7.44 0.51 0.14
C VAL A 538 -8.69 0.70 0.97
N THR A 539 -9.22 -0.40 1.49
CA THR A 539 -10.34 -0.41 2.41
C THR A 539 -9.89 -0.03 3.82
N PHE A 540 -10.65 0.84 4.49
CA PHE A 540 -10.42 1.17 5.90
C PHE A 540 -11.34 0.33 6.79
N TYR A 541 -10.71 -0.42 7.71
CA TYR A 541 -11.38 -1.37 8.60
C TYR A 541 -11.56 -0.80 10.00
N TYR A 542 -12.53 -1.33 10.74
CA TYR A 542 -12.56 -1.15 12.20
C TYR A 542 -11.52 -2.06 12.86
N ASN A 543 -10.80 -1.57 13.87
CA ASN A 543 -9.76 -2.32 14.55
C ASN A 543 -10.24 -3.64 15.18
N GLY A 544 -11.48 -3.64 15.68
CA GLY A 544 -12.10 -4.82 16.29
C GLY A 544 -12.90 -5.70 15.31
N GLN A 545 -12.86 -5.40 14.01
CA GLN A 545 -13.54 -6.21 13.00
C GLN A 545 -12.85 -7.58 12.90
N PRO A 546 -13.61 -8.69 12.86
CA PRO A 546 -13.02 -10.00 12.61
C PRO A 546 -12.28 -10.00 11.27
N MET A 547 -10.96 -10.19 11.33
CA MET A 547 -10.10 -10.39 10.17
C MET A 547 -9.44 -11.77 10.27
N PRO A 548 -9.21 -12.46 9.15
CA PRO A 548 -8.41 -13.67 9.17
C PRO A 548 -7.01 -13.43 9.75
N GLU A 549 -6.39 -14.50 10.26
CA GLU A 549 -5.01 -14.48 10.72
C GLU A 549 -4.09 -13.92 9.64
N PHE A 550 -3.08 -13.12 10.01
CA PHE A 550 -2.24 -12.44 9.02
C PHE A 550 -1.46 -13.44 8.12
N THR A 551 -1.18 -14.63 8.64
CA THR A 551 -0.55 -15.72 7.89
C THR A 551 -1.51 -16.50 6.98
N GLU A 552 -2.82 -16.28 7.07
CA GLU A 552 -3.81 -16.88 6.17
C GLU A 552 -3.89 -16.07 4.86
N TYR A 553 -3.62 -16.75 3.76
CA TYR A 553 -3.39 -16.16 2.44
C TYR A 553 -4.55 -16.34 1.46
N HIS A 554 -5.57 -17.09 1.86
CA HIS A 554 -6.88 -17.07 1.21
C HIS A 554 -7.52 -15.67 1.24
N MET A 555 -8.24 -15.30 0.20
CA MET A 555 -8.81 -13.94 0.07
C MET A 555 -10.15 -13.72 0.75
N ALA A 556 -10.83 -14.78 1.21
CA ALA A 556 -12.09 -14.66 1.94
C ALA A 556 -12.00 -13.64 3.11
N ASN A 557 -12.99 -12.76 3.21
CA ASN A 557 -13.06 -11.69 4.21
C ASN A 557 -11.84 -10.75 4.21
N ARG A 558 -11.27 -10.46 3.03
CA ARG A 558 -10.20 -9.48 2.82
C ARG A 558 -10.49 -8.58 1.63
N THR A 559 -9.98 -7.35 1.67
CA THR A 559 -10.15 -6.30 0.64
C THR A 559 -11.62 -5.97 0.37
N TYR A 560 -11.91 -4.94 -0.40
CA TYR A 560 -13.28 -4.63 -0.81
C TYR A 560 -13.95 -5.77 -1.59
N ARG A 561 -13.15 -6.61 -2.25
CA ARG A 561 -13.64 -7.70 -3.10
C ARG A 561 -14.33 -8.80 -2.30
N PHE A 562 -13.93 -9.05 -1.06
CA PHE A 562 -14.39 -10.22 -0.29
C PHE A 562 -14.73 -9.92 1.16
N VAL A 563 -14.58 -8.67 1.63
CA VAL A 563 -14.94 -8.30 3.00
C VAL A 563 -16.44 -8.46 3.24
N GLU A 564 -16.80 -9.22 4.28
CA GLU A 564 -18.21 -9.48 4.60
C GLU A 564 -18.84 -8.36 5.44
N ALA A 565 -18.04 -7.75 6.32
CA ALA A 565 -18.49 -6.64 7.15
C ALA A 565 -18.30 -5.30 6.42
N ALA A 566 -19.24 -4.38 6.63
CA ALA A 566 -19.20 -3.07 6.03
C ALA A 566 -17.91 -2.34 6.47
N PRO A 567 -17.14 -1.80 5.51
CA PRO A 567 -15.93 -1.07 5.84
C PRO A 567 -16.26 0.22 6.58
N TRP A 568 -15.27 0.80 7.26
CA TRP A 568 -15.41 2.13 7.83
C TRP A 568 -15.38 3.19 6.72
N TYR A 569 -14.35 3.14 5.87
CA TYR A 569 -14.33 3.80 4.56
C TYR A 569 -14.06 2.76 3.45
N PRO A 570 -14.89 2.73 2.40
CA PRO A 570 -14.76 1.77 1.31
C PRO A 570 -13.62 2.13 0.34
N PHE A 571 -13.14 1.14 -0.43
CA PHE A 571 -12.26 1.38 -1.57
C PHE A 571 -12.96 2.29 -2.60
N GLY A 572 -12.18 3.12 -3.30
CA GLY A 572 -12.70 4.10 -4.26
C GLY A 572 -13.40 5.31 -3.61
N TYR A 573 -13.44 5.41 -2.28
CA TYR A 573 -14.11 6.54 -1.62
C TYR A 573 -13.20 7.77 -1.49
N GLY A 574 -13.77 8.95 -1.69
CA GLY A 574 -13.13 10.23 -1.42
C GLY A 574 -14.04 11.41 -1.75
N LEU A 575 -14.14 12.37 -0.82
CA LEU A 575 -14.96 13.58 -0.99
C LEU A 575 -14.21 14.65 -1.78
N THR A 576 -14.99 15.55 -2.37
CA THR A 576 -14.55 16.74 -3.08
C THR A 576 -15.26 17.98 -2.52
N TYR A 577 -14.79 19.19 -2.86
CA TYR A 577 -15.58 20.41 -2.60
C TYR A 577 -16.63 20.68 -3.71
N SER A 578 -16.60 19.89 -4.79
CA SER A 578 -17.64 19.89 -5.82
C SER A 578 -18.80 18.95 -5.47
N ARG A 579 -19.86 18.94 -6.28
CA ARG A 579 -20.96 17.98 -6.16
C ARG A 579 -21.18 17.37 -7.53
N PHE A 580 -20.90 16.08 -7.67
CA PHE A 580 -21.02 15.38 -8.93
C PHE A 580 -22.26 14.50 -8.93
N HIS A 581 -23.01 14.54 -10.03
CA HIS A 581 -24.17 13.71 -10.29
C HIS A 581 -23.91 12.88 -11.55
N TYR A 582 -24.19 11.58 -11.47
CA TYR A 582 -23.96 10.64 -12.57
C TYR A 582 -25.26 10.41 -13.33
N GLU A 583 -25.23 10.56 -14.65
CA GLU A 583 -26.39 10.28 -15.50
C GLU A 583 -25.98 9.72 -16.88
N ASN A 584 -26.99 9.32 -17.66
CA ASN A 584 -26.84 8.87 -19.06
C ASN A 584 -25.79 7.77 -19.27
N PHE A 585 -25.69 6.83 -18.31
CA PHE A 585 -24.80 5.67 -18.44
C PHE A 585 -25.30 4.72 -19.51
N SER A 586 -24.40 4.36 -20.43
CA SER A 586 -24.66 3.45 -21.55
C SER A 586 -23.47 2.53 -21.78
N ALA A 587 -23.76 1.34 -22.28
CA ALA A 587 -22.77 0.31 -22.58
C ALA A 587 -23.10 -0.37 -23.91
N ALA A 588 -22.08 -0.67 -24.71
CA ALA A 588 -22.21 -1.37 -25.97
C ALA A 588 -21.21 -2.52 -26.04
N ALA A 589 -21.70 -3.73 -26.34
CA ALA A 589 -20.82 -4.86 -26.62
C ALA A 589 -20.09 -4.62 -27.95
N VAL A 590 -18.78 -4.75 -27.93
CA VAL A 590 -17.89 -4.58 -29.08
C VAL A 590 -16.96 -5.79 -29.20
N GLU A 591 -16.22 -5.89 -30.30
CA GLU A 591 -15.17 -6.90 -30.40
C GLU A 591 -14.12 -6.66 -29.29
N GLY A 592 -13.84 -7.70 -28.49
CA GLY A 592 -12.84 -7.64 -27.44
C GLY A 592 -13.28 -7.02 -26.11
N GLY A 593 -14.56 -6.62 -25.94
CA GLY A 593 -15.02 -6.08 -24.66
C GLY A 593 -16.34 -5.29 -24.70
N ILE A 594 -16.42 -4.27 -23.85
CA ILE A 594 -17.57 -3.36 -23.72
C ILE A 594 -17.07 -1.92 -23.77
N ASP A 595 -17.64 -1.11 -24.66
CA ASP A 595 -17.46 0.34 -24.63
C ASP A 595 -18.53 0.98 -23.76
N VAL A 596 -18.12 1.88 -22.86
CA VAL A 596 -19.02 2.58 -21.94
C VAL A 596 -18.92 4.09 -22.09
N ARG A 597 -20.06 4.75 -21.84
CA ARG A 597 -20.19 6.21 -21.77
C ARG A 597 -21.02 6.58 -20.56
N VAL A 598 -20.57 7.54 -19.76
CA VAL A 598 -21.33 8.14 -18.67
C VAL A 598 -21.16 9.66 -18.67
N GLU A 599 -22.20 10.38 -18.32
CA GLU A 599 -22.18 11.83 -18.14
C GLU A 599 -22.08 12.16 -16.64
N VAL A 600 -21.25 13.13 -16.30
CA VAL A 600 -21.06 13.61 -14.94
C VAL A 600 -21.36 15.10 -14.91
N GLU A 601 -22.44 15.48 -14.23
CA GLU A 601 -22.80 16.88 -13.98
C GLU A 601 -22.13 17.38 -12.71
N ASN A 602 -21.54 18.57 -12.74
CA ASN A 602 -21.10 19.26 -11.53
C ASN A 602 -22.15 20.28 -11.06
N GLY A 603 -22.93 19.93 -10.05
CA GLY A 603 -23.95 20.79 -9.44
C GLY A 603 -23.41 21.97 -8.63
N SER A 604 -22.09 22.15 -8.53
CA SER A 604 -21.45 23.22 -7.78
C SER A 604 -20.80 24.28 -8.70
N SER A 605 -20.54 25.47 -8.17
CA SER A 605 -19.84 26.53 -8.93
C SER A 605 -18.35 26.28 -9.10
N ARG A 606 -17.79 25.34 -8.33
CA ARG A 606 -16.36 25.03 -8.34
C ARG A 606 -16.12 23.83 -9.25
N GLY A 607 -15.26 23.98 -10.25
CA GLY A 607 -14.76 22.85 -11.02
C GLY A 607 -13.96 21.89 -10.16
N GLY A 608 -13.86 20.64 -10.57
CA GLY A 608 -13.07 19.63 -9.89
C GLY A 608 -12.77 18.47 -10.82
N ASP A 609 -11.74 17.72 -10.47
CA ASP A 609 -11.50 16.43 -11.10
C ASP A 609 -12.38 15.38 -10.43
N GLU A 610 -12.95 14.50 -11.25
CA GLU A 610 -13.67 13.32 -10.82
C GLU A 610 -13.00 12.07 -11.40
N ILE A 611 -13.04 10.99 -10.63
CA ILE A 611 -12.59 9.66 -11.03
C ILE A 611 -13.83 8.80 -11.18
N VAL A 612 -14.20 8.52 -12.42
CA VAL A 612 -15.28 7.58 -12.72
C VAL A 612 -14.72 6.17 -12.64
N GLU A 613 -15.26 5.36 -11.74
CA GLU A 613 -14.88 3.98 -11.50
C GLU A 613 -15.92 3.03 -12.10
N PHE A 614 -15.44 1.96 -12.75
CA PHE A 614 -16.28 0.94 -13.36
C PHE A 614 -16.09 -0.41 -12.67
N TYR A 615 -17.18 -1.00 -12.19
CA TYR A 615 -17.16 -2.29 -11.49
C TYR A 615 -18.05 -3.30 -12.18
N VAL A 616 -17.69 -4.58 -12.12
CA VAL A 616 -18.56 -5.67 -12.56
C VAL A 616 -18.88 -6.62 -11.41
N ARG A 617 -20.10 -7.13 -11.39
CA ARG A 617 -20.53 -8.23 -10.52
C ARG A 617 -21.17 -9.33 -11.35
N TYR A 618 -20.73 -10.56 -11.12
CA TYR A 618 -21.39 -11.75 -11.64
C TYR A 618 -22.51 -12.20 -10.69
N GLU A 619 -23.73 -12.36 -11.21
CA GLU A 619 -24.91 -12.63 -10.38
C GLU A 619 -25.10 -14.13 -10.08
N GLY A 620 -24.36 -15.04 -10.72
CA GLY A 620 -24.48 -16.48 -10.48
C GLY A 620 -23.70 -16.97 -9.24
N ASP A 621 -24.19 -17.99 -8.55
CA ASP A 621 -23.64 -18.48 -7.27
C ASP A 621 -22.81 -19.77 -7.40
N ALA A 622 -22.18 -19.97 -8.55
CA ALA A 622 -21.55 -21.25 -8.88
C ALA A 622 -20.20 -21.51 -8.17
N PHE A 623 -19.60 -20.50 -7.54
CA PHE A 623 -18.26 -20.54 -6.93
C PHE A 623 -18.05 -19.35 -5.99
N GLU A 624 -16.97 -19.36 -5.20
CA GLU A 624 -16.55 -18.20 -4.41
C GLU A 624 -16.15 -17.04 -5.34
N LYS A 625 -16.82 -15.90 -5.22
CA LYS A 625 -16.70 -14.77 -6.15
C LYS A 625 -16.51 -13.47 -5.39
N PRO A 626 -15.83 -12.47 -5.99
CA PRO A 626 -15.81 -11.14 -5.42
C PRO A 626 -17.22 -10.54 -5.39
N HIS A 627 -17.52 -9.73 -4.37
CA HIS A 627 -18.76 -8.97 -4.28
C HIS A 627 -18.96 -8.06 -5.50
N HIS A 628 -17.86 -7.46 -5.96
CA HIS A 628 -17.71 -6.71 -7.20
C HIS A 628 -16.21 -6.57 -7.48
N LYS A 629 -15.84 -6.30 -8.73
CA LYS A 629 -14.45 -6.14 -9.15
C LYS A 629 -14.29 -4.88 -9.99
N LEU A 630 -13.28 -4.06 -9.69
CA LEU A 630 -12.87 -2.94 -10.51
C LEU A 630 -12.41 -3.45 -11.88
N VAL A 631 -13.04 -2.97 -12.95
CA VAL A 631 -12.74 -3.33 -14.35
C VAL A 631 -12.18 -2.16 -15.15
N GLY A 632 -12.22 -0.95 -14.59
CA GLY A 632 -11.64 0.24 -15.19
C GLY A 632 -11.91 1.49 -14.37
N PHE A 633 -11.21 2.56 -14.72
CA PHE A 633 -11.44 3.88 -14.15
C PHE A 633 -10.96 4.95 -15.14
N LYS A 634 -11.52 6.15 -15.03
CA LYS A 634 -11.10 7.32 -15.81
C LYS A 634 -11.21 8.58 -14.98
N ARG A 635 -10.08 9.26 -14.81
CA ARG A 635 -10.02 10.62 -14.27
C ARG A 635 -10.31 11.66 -15.34
N GLY A 636 -10.97 12.75 -14.96
CA GLY A 636 -11.22 13.90 -15.84
C GLY A 636 -11.76 15.11 -15.10
N ASN A 637 -11.52 16.30 -15.66
CA ASN A 637 -12.01 17.56 -15.12
C ASN A 637 -13.48 17.80 -15.49
N VAL A 638 -14.29 18.21 -14.51
CA VAL A 638 -15.69 18.61 -14.72
C VAL A 638 -15.86 20.05 -14.22
N PRO A 639 -15.95 21.04 -15.14
CA PRO A 639 -16.15 22.44 -14.78
C PRO A 639 -17.43 22.67 -13.97
N GLY A 640 -17.47 23.74 -13.18
CA GLY A 640 -18.62 24.04 -12.33
C GLY A 640 -19.88 24.36 -13.15
N HIS A 641 -21.03 23.78 -12.78
CA HIS A 641 -22.31 23.88 -13.49
C HIS A 641 -22.27 23.36 -14.93
N GLU A 642 -21.31 22.50 -15.26
CA GLU A 642 -21.19 21.85 -16.57
C GLU A 642 -21.30 20.33 -16.44
N ILE A 643 -21.51 19.68 -17.59
CA ILE A 643 -21.52 18.23 -17.75
C ILE A 643 -20.28 17.83 -18.54
N ALA A 644 -19.55 16.84 -18.05
CA ALA A 644 -18.46 16.18 -18.77
C ALA A 644 -18.85 14.76 -19.15
N GLU A 645 -18.36 14.31 -20.30
CA GLU A 645 -18.62 12.97 -20.83
C GLU A 645 -17.38 12.10 -20.70
N PHE A 646 -17.54 10.93 -20.09
CA PHE A 646 -16.46 9.97 -19.87
C PHE A 646 -16.69 8.75 -20.76
N HIS A 647 -15.66 8.38 -21.52
CA HIS A 647 -15.62 7.17 -22.34
C HIS A 647 -14.55 6.23 -21.84
N TYR A 648 -14.84 4.94 -21.84
CA TYR A 648 -13.87 3.93 -21.46
C TYR A 648 -14.14 2.59 -22.16
N HIS A 649 -13.07 1.87 -22.51
CA HIS A 649 -13.16 0.52 -23.06
C HIS A 649 -12.82 -0.50 -21.97
N ILE A 650 -13.78 -1.36 -21.63
CA ILE A 650 -13.60 -2.46 -20.68
C ILE A 650 -13.23 -3.70 -21.48
N PRO A 651 -11.97 -4.18 -21.40
CA PRO A 651 -11.54 -5.36 -22.15
C PRO A 651 -12.22 -6.63 -21.61
N GLU A 652 -12.50 -7.60 -22.47
CA GLU A 652 -13.14 -8.88 -22.12
C GLU A 652 -12.39 -9.61 -20.99
N LYS A 653 -11.05 -9.54 -20.98
CA LYS A 653 -10.21 -10.11 -19.92
C LYS A 653 -10.58 -9.55 -18.53
N ALA A 654 -10.99 -8.28 -18.44
CA ALA A 654 -11.41 -7.69 -17.17
C ALA A 654 -12.76 -8.25 -16.69
N LEU A 655 -13.58 -8.86 -17.56
CA LEU A 655 -14.86 -9.48 -17.20
C LEU A 655 -14.73 -10.95 -16.79
N MET A 656 -13.60 -11.58 -17.08
CA MET A 656 -13.39 -12.98 -16.78
C MET A 656 -13.33 -13.27 -15.27
N SER A 657 -13.80 -14.46 -14.91
CA SER A 657 -13.75 -15.04 -13.57
C SER A 657 -12.68 -16.13 -13.50
N VAL A 658 -12.01 -16.24 -12.35
CA VAL A 658 -11.01 -17.29 -12.12
C VAL A 658 -11.64 -18.45 -11.35
N MET A 659 -11.55 -19.63 -11.94
CA MET A 659 -12.08 -20.88 -11.37
C MET A 659 -11.08 -21.50 -10.38
N GLU A 660 -11.53 -22.47 -9.58
CA GLU A 660 -10.71 -23.19 -8.57
C GLU A 660 -9.38 -23.76 -9.09
N ASN A 661 -9.33 -24.12 -10.38
CA ASN A 661 -8.13 -24.64 -11.03
C ASN A 661 -7.22 -23.55 -11.62
N GLY A 662 -7.46 -22.28 -11.32
CA GLY A 662 -6.70 -21.13 -11.82
C GLY A 662 -7.06 -20.67 -13.23
N LYS A 663 -7.98 -21.34 -13.94
CA LYS A 663 -8.35 -20.95 -15.30
C LYS A 663 -9.28 -19.74 -15.29
N SER A 664 -8.94 -18.75 -16.11
CA SER A 664 -9.80 -17.60 -16.39
C SER A 664 -10.85 -17.97 -17.43
N VAL A 665 -12.12 -17.72 -17.14
CA VAL A 665 -13.27 -18.06 -17.98
C VAL A 665 -14.27 -16.89 -17.97
N LEU A 666 -14.79 -16.53 -19.13
CA LEU A 666 -15.98 -15.69 -19.22
C LEU A 666 -17.21 -16.59 -18.99
N LEU A 667 -17.84 -16.45 -17.83
CA LEU A 667 -18.95 -17.32 -17.44
C LEU A 667 -20.25 -16.88 -18.10
N ASP A 668 -21.04 -17.83 -18.59
CA ASP A 668 -22.41 -17.56 -19.01
C ASP A 668 -23.27 -17.18 -17.78
N GLY A 669 -24.21 -16.28 -17.98
CA GLY A 669 -25.14 -15.81 -16.95
C GLY A 669 -25.33 -14.31 -16.93
N ALA A 670 -25.98 -13.82 -15.87
CA ALA A 670 -26.25 -12.41 -15.68
C ALA A 670 -25.10 -11.70 -14.95
N TYR A 671 -24.85 -10.47 -15.38
CA TYR A 671 -23.87 -9.57 -14.80
C TYR A 671 -24.51 -8.21 -14.58
N THR A 672 -23.97 -7.47 -13.61
CA THR A 672 -24.26 -6.06 -13.41
C THR A 672 -22.97 -5.27 -13.58
N LEU A 673 -23.00 -4.28 -14.46
CA LEU A 673 -21.94 -3.30 -14.67
C LEU A 673 -22.32 -2.00 -13.96
N PHE A 674 -21.42 -1.46 -13.15
CA PHE A 674 -21.62 -0.24 -12.38
C PHE A 674 -20.71 0.88 -12.89
N ALA A 675 -21.18 2.13 -12.75
CA ALA A 675 -20.40 3.35 -12.96
C ALA A 675 -20.73 4.38 -11.87
N GLY A 676 -19.70 4.94 -11.25
CA GLY A 676 -19.86 5.96 -10.19
C GLY A 676 -18.52 6.45 -9.67
N GLY A 677 -18.54 7.32 -8.66
CA GLY A 677 -17.33 7.88 -8.04
C GLY A 677 -16.80 7.10 -6.83
N CYS A 678 -17.26 5.86 -6.65
CA CYS A 678 -16.91 4.93 -5.58
C CYS A 678 -17.42 3.51 -5.90
N GLN A 679 -17.02 2.54 -5.09
CA GLN A 679 -17.49 1.15 -5.21
C GLN A 679 -19.00 0.99 -4.95
N PRO A 680 -19.66 -0.03 -5.55
CA PRO A 680 -21.09 -0.28 -5.38
C PRO A 680 -21.42 -1.07 -4.11
N ASP A 681 -21.36 -0.42 -2.94
CA ASP A 681 -21.87 -0.93 -1.66
C ASP A 681 -22.75 0.07 -0.89
N GLU A 682 -23.48 -0.42 0.13
CA GLU A 682 -24.39 0.41 0.93
C GLU A 682 -23.66 1.52 1.69
N ARG A 683 -22.44 1.24 2.18
CA ARG A 683 -21.64 2.21 2.94
C ARG A 683 -21.19 3.37 2.07
N SER A 684 -20.80 3.12 0.83
CA SER A 684 -20.43 4.17 -0.12
C SER A 684 -21.62 5.09 -0.41
N VAL A 685 -22.82 4.52 -0.58
CA VAL A 685 -24.04 5.32 -0.78
C VAL A 685 -24.39 6.13 0.46
N GLU A 686 -24.24 5.58 1.66
CA GLU A 686 -24.45 6.33 2.91
C GLU A 686 -23.51 7.55 3.01
N LEU A 687 -22.24 7.37 2.66
CA LEU A 687 -21.22 8.42 2.78
C LEU A 687 -21.31 9.48 1.68
N THR A 688 -21.60 9.08 0.45
CA THR A 688 -21.64 9.98 -0.72
C THR A 688 -23.02 10.59 -0.95
N GLY A 689 -24.08 9.92 -0.49
CA GLY A 689 -25.46 10.27 -0.79
C GLY A 689 -25.94 9.87 -2.19
N GLU A 690 -25.10 9.18 -2.97
CA GLU A 690 -25.40 8.78 -4.35
C GLU A 690 -25.09 7.31 -4.60
N ALA A 691 -26.03 6.61 -5.24
CA ALA A 691 -25.83 5.24 -5.66
C ALA A 691 -25.16 5.22 -7.04
N PRO A 692 -24.18 4.32 -7.29
CA PRO A 692 -23.67 4.09 -8.63
C PRO A 692 -24.79 3.70 -9.60
N LEU A 693 -24.63 4.14 -10.84
CA LEU A 693 -25.49 3.73 -11.94
C LEU A 693 -25.20 2.26 -12.28
N ALA A 694 -26.22 1.52 -12.72
CA ALA A 694 -26.08 0.12 -13.06
C ALA A 694 -26.71 -0.22 -14.41
N ILE A 695 -26.05 -1.12 -15.15
CA ILE A 695 -26.54 -1.76 -16.38
C ILE A 695 -26.44 -3.27 -16.20
N ALA A 696 -27.58 -3.96 -16.32
CA ALA A 696 -27.60 -5.40 -16.40
C ALA A 696 -27.25 -5.86 -17.81
N PHE A 697 -26.42 -6.90 -17.93
CA PHE A 697 -26.14 -7.58 -19.19
C PHE A 697 -26.00 -9.08 -18.99
N THR A 698 -25.98 -9.83 -20.08
CA THR A 698 -25.84 -11.29 -20.04
C THR A 698 -24.69 -11.75 -20.91
N VAL A 699 -24.00 -12.79 -20.49
CA VAL A 699 -23.11 -13.57 -21.34
C VAL A 699 -23.83 -14.88 -21.68
N ALA A 700 -23.89 -15.21 -22.96
CA ALA A 700 -24.42 -16.48 -23.44
C ALA A 700 -23.57 -17.02 -24.59
N ASP A 701 -23.21 -18.30 -24.51
CA ASP A 701 -22.30 -18.96 -25.46
C ASP A 701 -20.97 -18.20 -25.60
N GLY A 702 -20.46 -17.65 -24.49
CA GLY A 702 -19.23 -16.86 -24.45
C GLY A 702 -19.32 -15.50 -25.16
N LYS A 703 -20.53 -15.01 -25.47
CA LYS A 703 -20.74 -13.70 -26.10
C LYS A 703 -21.46 -12.74 -25.17
N ILE A 704 -20.93 -11.54 -25.06
CA ILE A 704 -21.54 -10.43 -24.32
C ILE A 704 -22.77 -9.93 -25.07
N GLN A 705 -23.90 -9.87 -24.38
CA GLN A 705 -25.17 -9.38 -24.89
C GLN A 705 -25.68 -8.26 -23.98
N ILE A 706 -25.71 -7.04 -24.51
CA ILE A 706 -26.24 -5.85 -23.85
C ILE A 706 -27.52 -5.43 -24.59
N GLY A 707 -28.63 -5.30 -23.86
CA GLY A 707 -29.90 -4.84 -24.43
C GLY A 707 -29.79 -3.40 -24.93
N LYS A 708 -30.47 -3.07 -26.04
CA LYS A 708 -30.49 -1.70 -26.62
C LYS A 708 -31.10 -0.64 -25.70
N GLU A 709 -31.80 -1.07 -24.66
CA GLU A 709 -32.54 -0.24 -23.68
C GLU A 709 -32.33 -0.82 -22.27
N ALA A 710 -31.07 -1.04 -21.85
CA ALA A 710 -30.84 -1.30 -20.44
C ALA A 710 -31.21 -0.02 -19.66
N GLU A 711 -32.25 -0.08 -18.83
CA GLU A 711 -32.66 1.05 -17.99
C GLU A 711 -31.53 1.35 -17.00
N CYS A 712 -30.80 2.43 -17.29
CA CYS A 712 -29.90 3.05 -16.33
C CYS A 712 -30.74 3.56 -15.16
N ALA A 713 -30.68 2.86 -14.03
CA ALA A 713 -31.35 3.25 -12.80
C ALA A 713 -30.33 3.29 -11.66
N PRO A 714 -30.54 4.15 -10.64
CA PRO A 714 -29.83 4.04 -9.38
C PRO A 714 -29.98 2.61 -8.84
N TYR A 715 -28.87 1.96 -8.51
CA TYR A 715 -28.94 0.61 -7.97
C TYR A 715 -29.60 0.62 -6.59
N VAL A 716 -30.63 -0.24 -6.42
CA VAL A 716 -31.30 -0.41 -5.12
C VAL A 716 -30.71 -1.64 -4.44
N TYR A 717 -30.02 -1.42 -3.32
CA TYR A 717 -29.49 -2.52 -2.52
C TYR A 717 -30.64 -3.35 -1.93
N PRO A 718 -30.59 -4.69 -2.01
CA PRO A 718 -31.54 -5.53 -1.31
C PRO A 718 -31.50 -5.20 0.18
N ASP A 719 -32.65 -5.10 0.85
CA ASP A 719 -32.75 -4.83 2.29
C ASP A 719 -31.99 -5.90 3.09
N GLN A 720 -30.74 -5.61 3.47
CA GLN A 720 -29.87 -6.54 4.21
C GLN A 720 -30.21 -6.62 5.70
N GLY A 721 -31.35 -6.04 6.11
CA GLY A 721 -31.68 -5.85 7.51
C GLY A 721 -30.87 -4.71 8.10
N ASP A 722 -31.47 -4.01 9.06
CA ASP A 722 -30.96 -2.78 9.67
C ASP A 722 -29.51 -2.93 10.19
N TYR A 723 -28.54 -2.54 9.37
CA TYR A 723 -27.11 -2.56 9.69
C TYR A 723 -26.79 -1.59 10.83
N ALA A 724 -27.57 -0.52 10.97
CA ALA A 724 -27.49 0.39 12.11
C ALA A 724 -27.84 -0.32 13.43
N ALA A 725 -28.60 -1.42 13.40
CA ALA A 725 -28.87 -2.25 14.59
C ALA A 725 -27.63 -2.98 15.12
N HIS A 726 -26.58 -3.20 14.30
CA HIS A 726 -25.31 -3.75 14.77
C HIS A 726 -24.43 -2.69 15.47
N ILE A 727 -24.49 -1.44 15.01
CA ILE A 727 -23.78 -0.31 15.66
C ILE A 727 -24.52 0.15 16.94
N THR A 728 -25.86 0.10 16.96
CA THR A 728 -26.67 0.52 18.13
C THR A 728 -26.88 -0.55 19.20
N LYS A 729 -26.47 -1.82 18.98
CA LYS A 729 -26.50 -2.86 20.03
C LYS A 729 -25.29 -2.85 20.98
N ARG A 730 -24.43 -1.84 20.93
CA ARG A 730 -23.56 -1.50 22.07
C ARG A 730 -24.42 -0.84 23.15
N LYS A 731 -25.12 -1.65 23.96
CA LYS A 731 -25.59 -1.18 25.27
C LYS A 731 -24.36 -0.63 26.00
N LYS A 732 -24.39 0.66 26.33
CA LYS A 732 -23.42 1.33 27.19
C LYS A 732 -23.19 0.47 28.44
N PHE A 733 -22.05 -0.21 28.49
CA PHE A 733 -21.46 -0.60 29.76
C PHE A 733 -20.43 0.49 30.06
N SER A 734 -20.75 1.42 30.96
CA SER A 734 -19.72 2.25 31.59
C SER A 734 -19.03 1.40 32.67
N LEU A 735 -17.82 1.82 33.06
CA LEU A 735 -17.09 1.27 34.21
C LEU A 735 -17.88 1.34 35.53
N ASP A 736 -19.00 2.06 35.57
CA ASP A 736 -19.89 2.20 36.73
C ASP A 736 -21.09 1.22 36.68
N THR A 737 -21.13 0.30 35.72
CA THR A 737 -22.26 -0.64 35.61
C THR A 737 -22.23 -1.64 36.78
N PRO A 738 -23.28 -1.71 37.62
CA PRO A 738 -23.28 -2.58 38.80
C PRO A 738 -23.11 -4.05 38.41
N PHE A 739 -22.24 -4.77 39.12
CA PHE A 739 -21.93 -6.19 38.86
C PHE A 739 -23.17 -7.10 38.87
N SER A 740 -24.21 -6.73 39.63
CA SER A 740 -25.50 -7.40 39.63
C SER A 740 -26.18 -7.43 38.25
N MET A 741 -26.05 -6.38 37.44
CA MET A 741 -26.61 -6.34 36.08
C MET A 741 -25.87 -7.23 35.09
N LEU A 742 -24.58 -7.51 35.33
CA LEU A 742 -23.80 -8.47 34.55
C LEU A 742 -24.19 -9.91 34.87
N TYR A 743 -24.54 -10.19 36.13
CA TYR A 743 -24.95 -11.54 36.56
C TYR A 743 -26.36 -11.92 36.11
N ASP A 744 -27.29 -10.97 36.02
CA ASP A 744 -28.67 -11.21 35.57
C ASP A 744 -28.76 -11.42 34.04
N ASN A 745 -27.70 -11.14 33.29
CA ASN A 745 -27.61 -11.44 31.86
C ASN A 745 -27.18 -12.90 31.65
N PRO A 746 -27.96 -13.75 30.94
CA PRO A 746 -27.67 -15.17 30.79
C PRO A 746 -26.34 -15.48 30.10
N VAL A 747 -25.93 -14.64 29.14
CA VAL A 747 -24.70 -14.81 28.36
C VAL A 747 -23.49 -14.39 29.19
N SER A 748 -23.57 -13.22 29.83
CA SER A 748 -22.52 -12.75 30.74
C SER A 748 -22.35 -13.68 31.94
N ARG A 749 -23.44 -14.23 32.48
CA ARG A 749 -23.41 -15.24 33.54
C ARG A 749 -22.72 -16.52 33.11
N ALA A 750 -22.96 -16.99 31.88
CA ALA A 750 -22.29 -18.17 31.35
C ALA A 750 -20.77 -17.95 31.22
N VAL A 751 -20.36 -16.81 30.65
CA VAL A 751 -18.94 -16.43 30.53
C VAL A 751 -18.28 -16.25 31.90
N LEU A 752 -18.98 -15.62 32.86
CA LEU A 752 -18.48 -15.45 34.22
C LEU A 752 -18.28 -16.79 34.93
N MET A 753 -19.21 -17.72 34.75
CA MET A 753 -19.14 -19.06 35.34
C MET A 753 -18.07 -19.94 34.67
N GLU A 754 -17.81 -19.78 33.37
CA GLU A 754 -16.72 -20.47 32.66
C GLU A 754 -15.33 -19.92 32.99
N THR A 755 -15.22 -18.61 33.27
CA THR A 755 -13.94 -17.96 33.59
C THR A 755 -13.60 -17.97 35.08
N MET A 756 -14.59 -18.16 35.96
CA MET A 756 -14.40 -18.29 37.42
C MET A 756 -13.31 -19.29 37.82
N PRO A 757 -13.23 -20.52 37.26
CA PRO A 757 -12.17 -21.46 37.58
C PRO A 757 -10.75 -20.92 37.32
N MET A 758 -10.56 -20.02 36.34
CA MET A 758 -9.25 -19.40 36.07
C MET A 758 -8.87 -18.34 37.10
N ILE A 759 -9.87 -17.65 37.69
CA ILE A 759 -9.66 -16.67 38.76
C ILE A 759 -9.15 -17.36 40.04
N PHE A 760 -9.58 -18.60 40.28
CA PHE A 760 -9.22 -19.38 41.47
C PHE A 760 -8.17 -20.46 41.22
N SER A 761 -7.56 -20.50 40.02
CA SER A 761 -6.51 -21.44 39.68
C SER A 761 -5.14 -20.93 40.16
N GLU A 762 -4.23 -21.85 40.53
CA GLU A 762 -2.83 -21.52 40.86
C GLU A 762 -2.07 -20.84 39.69
N GLN A 763 -2.63 -20.86 38.48
CA GLN A 763 -2.10 -20.19 37.28
C GLN A 763 -2.68 -18.78 37.07
N ASN A 764 -3.39 -18.21 38.04
CA ASN A 764 -3.89 -16.84 37.94
C ASN A 764 -2.71 -15.84 37.82
N PRO A 765 -2.63 -15.03 36.75
CA PRO A 765 -1.53 -14.08 36.52
C PRO A 765 -1.44 -12.96 37.58
N TYR A 766 -2.45 -12.81 38.44
CA TYR A 766 -2.48 -11.86 39.56
C TYR A 766 -2.18 -12.49 40.93
N ALA A 767 -1.88 -13.80 40.99
CA ALA A 767 -1.62 -14.52 42.25
C ALA A 767 -0.44 -13.93 43.04
N ASP A 768 0.59 -13.45 42.33
CA ASP A 768 1.78 -12.83 42.96
C ASP A 768 1.46 -11.44 43.55
N MET A 769 0.55 -10.69 42.94
CA MET A 769 0.07 -9.41 43.50
C MET A 769 -0.70 -9.64 44.82
N MET A 770 -1.52 -10.70 44.88
CA MET A 770 -2.29 -11.03 46.09
C MET A 770 -1.41 -11.56 47.24
N LYS A 771 -0.37 -12.35 46.93
CA LYS A 771 0.66 -12.74 47.92
C LYS A 771 1.38 -11.52 48.51
N GLY A 772 1.63 -10.49 47.70
CA GLY A 772 2.25 -9.24 48.15
C GLY A 772 1.40 -8.41 49.12
N MET A 773 0.09 -8.62 49.14
CA MET A 773 -0.85 -7.87 50.00
C MET A 773 -1.25 -8.62 51.28
N ASN A 774 -0.77 -9.86 51.47
CA ASN A 774 -1.09 -10.72 52.62
C ASN A 774 -2.60 -10.83 52.91
N MET A 775 -3.41 -10.85 51.85
CA MET A 775 -4.88 -10.94 51.90
C MET A 775 -5.33 -12.27 51.29
N SER A 776 -6.23 -12.98 51.96
CA SER A 776 -6.88 -14.15 51.37
C SER A 776 -8.05 -13.72 50.47
N ILE A 777 -8.46 -14.60 49.56
CA ILE A 777 -9.66 -14.40 48.74
C ILE A 777 -10.91 -14.23 49.62
N ARG A 778 -10.98 -14.94 50.76
CA ARG A 778 -12.01 -14.74 51.80
C ARG A 778 -11.99 -13.32 52.40
N ASP A 779 -10.81 -12.74 52.60
CA ASP A 779 -10.67 -11.37 53.12
C ASP A 779 -11.17 -10.32 52.10
N MET A 780 -11.00 -10.57 50.81
CA MET A 780 -11.53 -9.69 49.76
C MET A 780 -13.07 -9.77 49.72
N MET A 781 -13.63 -10.98 49.77
CA MET A 781 -15.08 -11.20 49.76
C MET A 781 -15.79 -10.58 50.98
N SER A 782 -15.16 -10.60 52.15
CA SER A 782 -15.72 -10.02 53.38
C SER A 782 -15.71 -8.49 53.43
N ARG A 783 -14.87 -7.83 52.62
CA ARG A 783 -14.70 -6.36 52.60
C ARG A 783 -15.63 -5.62 51.64
N ALA A 784 -16.39 -6.33 50.81
CA ALA A 784 -17.36 -5.74 49.86
C ALA A 784 -18.78 -6.33 49.99
N PRO A 785 -19.40 -6.28 51.18
CA PRO A 785 -20.75 -6.81 51.36
C PRO A 785 -21.76 -6.03 50.50
N GLY A 786 -22.40 -6.73 49.56
CA GLY A 786 -23.42 -6.18 48.66
C GLY A 786 -22.99 -6.01 47.20
N MET A 787 -21.73 -6.30 46.86
CA MET A 787 -21.24 -6.20 45.47
C MET A 787 -21.61 -7.43 44.61
N PHE A 788 -21.93 -8.56 45.25
CA PHE A 788 -22.26 -9.82 44.59
C PHE A 788 -23.63 -10.37 45.04
N PRO A 789 -24.43 -10.97 44.13
CA PRO A 789 -25.68 -11.64 44.49
C PRO A 789 -25.46 -12.77 45.50
N GLN A 790 -26.42 -12.99 46.42
CA GLN A 790 -26.33 -14.02 47.47
C GLN A 790 -26.10 -15.44 46.92
N GLU A 791 -26.68 -15.75 45.77
CA GLU A 791 -26.55 -17.05 45.10
C GLU A 791 -25.12 -17.26 44.55
N LEU A 792 -24.48 -16.20 44.07
CA LEU A 792 -23.08 -16.25 43.61
C LEU A 792 -22.13 -16.37 44.80
N MET A 793 -22.43 -15.70 45.92
CA MET A 793 -21.66 -15.84 47.16
C MET A 793 -21.70 -17.28 47.69
N GLY A 794 -22.87 -17.93 47.68
CA GLY A 794 -23.00 -19.33 48.08
C GLY A 794 -22.25 -20.30 47.16
N GLU A 795 -22.21 -20.03 45.85
CA GLU A 795 -21.44 -20.84 44.90
C GLU A 795 -19.93 -20.66 45.08
N LEU A 796 -19.48 -19.43 45.35
CA LEU A 796 -18.07 -19.12 45.61
C LEU A 796 -17.57 -19.74 46.92
N GLU A 797 -18.38 -19.68 47.99
CA GLU A 797 -18.05 -20.33 49.27
C GLU A 797 -17.93 -21.85 49.11
N ARG A 798 -18.85 -22.48 48.36
CA ARG A 798 -18.84 -23.92 48.08
C ARG A 798 -17.62 -24.35 47.26
N ARG A 799 -17.20 -23.55 46.27
CA ARG A 799 -16.00 -23.79 45.45
C ARG A 799 -14.70 -23.56 46.22
N LEU A 800 -14.67 -22.61 47.15
CA LEU A 800 -13.53 -22.39 48.05
C LEU A 800 -13.35 -23.56 49.04
N GLU A 801 -14.45 -24.17 49.51
CA GLU A 801 -14.39 -25.41 50.31
C GLU A 801 -13.94 -26.64 49.51
N GLU A 802 -14.06 -26.63 48.18
CA GLU A 802 -13.53 -27.69 47.30
C GLU A 802 -12.02 -27.51 47.00
N LEU A 803 -11.43 -26.36 47.32
CA LEU A 803 -10.03 -25.98 47.06
C LEU A 803 -9.14 -25.88 48.31
N ASP A 804 -9.72 -25.71 49.51
CA ASP A 804 -9.07 -25.89 50.83
C ASP A 804 -9.01 -27.39 51.22
#